data_AF-A0A9D7DXD5-F1
#
_entry.id   AF-A0A9D7DXD5-F1
#
_cell.length_a   1.000
_cell.length_b   1.000
_cell.length_c   1.000
_cell.angle_alpha   90.00
_cell.angle_beta   90.00
_cell.angle_gamma   90.00
#
_symmetry.space_group_name_H-M   'P 1'
#
loop_
_entity.id
_entity.type
_entity.pdbx_description
1 polymer ?
#
loop_
_entity_poly.entity_id
_entity_poly.type
_entity_poly.pdbx_seq_one_letter_code
_entity_poly.pdbx_strand_id
1 'polypeptide(L)'
;MDALADAPYEMVGNALSRFGMTPDAFKSDRVWMEDDTFLLDPIRNALSSPLAARELAQVAAGFAPLKLSELNRYPDLVGLLNLSIPQAVYADIDSQLAHAPADNPLEPLQSALSLAEGYRKQAFDSLTPDQRQALLLALPLWFEDEDTPSDDSLKGSLYRAFGIEADTTQVVTSDSVLTLLARVNRHALSAAGYAFLRGVAELSTKTLTFPPKPPSPKTKGKAESAPPVTGVEGEILYYQDTPLGRWVVGGPGSNRYTEEFAVIIDLGGDDRYTARCASAVGGIRRSTSVVLDYGGNDIYEPAGWLSQSSAILGLAALADLNGDDTYRAGSFSQSAAFCGVSLLFDGGGDDLYTAGWFSQGAAVCGIALFTDVSGRDLYDGAGYGQAFASTYAYAALTDGEGNDVYRSGGLVRHEPLRPEDYRSLSQGFATGARPRSGGGIAILHDISGNDFYDAEIYGQGVGYWYSLGALLDDGGNDSYSLTQYGQGAGIHLACGVLEDRSGDDRYDARFGPSQGAAHDLAVGALIDYSGDDQYTASGGQGMAITNSGALFVDMQGNDLYAVQENSSSHGGTRAARNFGNLALFVDGEGKDSYSGGEGADSSVWFRDAYGYAVDVAFDSTRPRETEPEVAFVPDDTTRSIEDLFAESALWEVTDNRAKVRRARLALKAIGTRAVEWAGQNKLTTNDALERRAIVELFKDNVNAALPYLRTAFEGSHPEGRRTAASVIGEIKATAAAAWLEPKLRDASYTVLRPTILRTLGDINSSSSLKILQEFSESTSERERLAAVVSIGKLKLADGYADLFHALEDSLYTVRSAALYALAEQSTAVIPAMDRALADNRAPAYIEQVLLSVPLLVDKWKSDAATAVQVKSALPLIKKYLEFPDARVQGAALIAAASAYDDKNFNKLHARFAAATDPILSARWKQAQSRRN
;
A
#
# COMPACT_ATOMS: atom_id res chain seq x y z
N MET A 1 -12.98 5.72 -25.30
CA MET A 1 -12.05 5.12 -24.34
C MET A 1 -10.91 6.09 -24.08
N ASP A 2 -9.96 6.31 -24.99
CA ASP A 2 -8.77 7.17 -24.76
C ASP A 2 -9.05 8.58 -24.18
N ALA A 3 -10.15 9.25 -24.57
CA ALA A 3 -10.47 10.61 -24.11
C ALA A 3 -10.87 10.73 -22.62
N LEU A 4 -11.26 9.64 -21.95
CA LEU A 4 -11.59 9.65 -20.52
C LEU A 4 -10.37 9.32 -19.65
N ALA A 5 -9.43 8.51 -20.14
CA ALA A 5 -8.24 8.10 -19.38
C ALA A 5 -7.36 9.29 -18.95
N ASP A 6 -7.20 10.28 -19.84
CA ASP A 6 -6.41 11.50 -19.59
C ASP A 6 -7.19 12.56 -18.79
N ALA A 7 -8.51 12.46 -18.64
CA ALA A 7 -9.33 13.55 -18.10
C ALA A 7 -9.01 13.90 -16.63
N PRO A 8 -8.78 12.93 -15.70
CA PRO A 8 -8.28 13.25 -14.37
C PRO A 8 -6.88 13.90 -14.39
N TYR A 9 -6.02 13.56 -15.35
CA TYR A 9 -4.69 14.17 -15.47
C TYR A 9 -4.79 15.63 -15.92
N GLU A 10 -5.64 15.93 -16.91
CA GLU A 10 -5.92 17.30 -17.34
C GLU A 10 -6.56 18.12 -16.21
N MET A 11 -7.53 17.55 -15.49
CA MET A 11 -8.21 18.20 -14.38
C MET A 11 -7.26 18.53 -13.22
N VAL A 12 -6.46 17.55 -12.77
CA VAL A 12 -5.42 17.74 -11.74
C VAL A 12 -4.36 18.75 -12.22
N GLY A 13 -3.96 18.70 -13.49
CA GLY A 13 -3.07 19.68 -14.09
C GLY A 13 -3.64 21.10 -14.05
N ASN A 14 -4.92 21.25 -14.41
CA ASN A 14 -5.66 22.51 -14.37
C ASN A 14 -5.79 23.04 -12.94
N ALA A 15 -6.15 22.20 -11.96
CA ALA A 15 -6.23 22.56 -10.55
C ALA A 15 -4.87 23.01 -10.00
N LEU A 16 -3.81 22.22 -10.21
CA LEU A 16 -2.44 22.57 -9.78
C LEU A 16 -1.91 23.84 -10.43
N SER A 17 -2.29 24.14 -11.68
CA SER A 17 -1.87 25.35 -12.39
C SER A 17 -2.35 26.64 -11.69
N ARG A 18 -3.49 26.60 -11.00
CA ARG A 18 -4.03 27.73 -10.20
C ARG A 18 -3.10 28.08 -9.02
N PHE A 19 -2.36 27.10 -8.52
CA PHE A 19 -1.33 27.24 -7.49
C PHE A 19 0.08 27.41 -8.08
N GLY A 20 0.19 27.52 -9.41
CA GLY A 20 1.47 27.59 -10.14
C GLY A 20 2.31 26.33 -10.02
N MET A 21 1.66 25.17 -9.89
CA MET A 21 2.26 23.84 -9.88
C MET A 21 1.85 23.06 -11.13
N THR A 22 2.53 21.94 -11.36
CA THR A 22 2.19 20.92 -12.35
C THR A 22 2.05 19.57 -11.63
N PRO A 23 1.51 18.51 -12.27
CA PRO A 23 1.47 17.16 -11.68
C PRO A 23 2.83 16.65 -11.17
N ASP A 24 3.95 17.13 -11.74
CA ASP A 24 5.31 16.85 -11.24
C ASP A 24 5.56 17.30 -9.79
N ALA A 25 4.73 18.16 -9.21
CA ALA A 25 4.83 18.57 -7.80
C ALA A 25 4.65 17.40 -6.82
N PHE A 26 3.97 16.32 -7.22
CA PHE A 26 3.87 15.09 -6.42
C PHE A 26 5.15 14.24 -6.44
N LYS A 27 6.00 14.38 -7.47
CA LYS A 27 7.18 13.53 -7.69
C LYS A 27 8.24 13.71 -6.60
N SER A 28 8.61 12.60 -5.96
CA SER A 28 9.66 12.54 -4.95
C SER A 28 10.16 11.11 -4.72
N ASP A 29 11.42 10.95 -4.33
CA ASP A 29 12.02 9.68 -3.95
C ASP A 29 11.50 9.15 -2.59
N ARG A 30 10.54 8.24 -2.70
CA ARG A 30 9.95 7.49 -1.59
C ARG A 30 10.49 6.05 -1.49
N VAL A 31 11.53 5.69 -2.27
CA VAL A 31 11.95 4.29 -2.44
C VAL A 31 13.25 4.00 -1.70
N TRP A 32 13.16 3.94 -0.36
CA TRP A 32 14.32 3.95 0.53
C TRP A 32 15.04 2.60 0.69
N MET A 33 14.55 1.55 0.05
CA MET A 33 15.15 0.21 0.06
C MET A 33 15.84 -0.09 -1.29
N GLU A 34 17.16 -0.22 -1.24
CA GLU A 34 18.01 -0.41 -2.44
C GLU A 34 18.35 -1.89 -2.69
N ASP A 35 18.58 -2.68 -1.64
CA ASP A 35 19.02 -4.09 -1.71
C ASP A 35 17.86 -5.13 -1.62
N ASP A 36 16.67 -4.78 -2.11
CA ASP A 36 15.49 -5.67 -2.04
C ASP A 36 15.21 -6.41 -3.36
N THR A 37 15.20 -7.75 -3.28
CA THR A 37 14.92 -8.66 -4.41
C THR A 37 13.43 -8.97 -4.60
N PHE A 38 12.56 -8.40 -3.78
CA PHE A 38 11.09 -8.52 -3.85
C PHE A 38 10.39 -7.21 -4.22
N LEU A 39 11.09 -6.07 -4.26
CA LEU A 39 10.48 -4.79 -4.65
C LEU A 39 10.46 -4.62 -6.18
N LEU A 40 9.26 -4.73 -6.75
CA LEU A 40 8.97 -4.56 -8.18
C LEU A 40 9.23 -3.12 -8.65
N ASP A 41 9.90 -2.96 -9.80
CA ASP A 41 10.20 -1.62 -10.35
C ASP A 41 8.94 -0.80 -10.73
N PRO A 42 7.84 -1.40 -11.23
CA PRO A 42 6.58 -0.66 -11.39
C PRO A 42 6.08 -0.05 -10.09
N ILE A 43 6.18 -0.75 -8.95
CA ILE A 43 5.82 -0.21 -7.63
C ILE A 43 6.76 0.95 -7.23
N ARG A 44 8.06 0.85 -7.54
CA ARG A 44 9.01 1.96 -7.33
C ARG A 44 8.60 3.22 -8.11
N ASN A 45 8.10 3.05 -9.33
CA ASN A 45 7.64 4.14 -10.18
C ASN A 45 6.28 4.70 -9.73
N ALA A 46 5.33 3.82 -9.40
CA ALA A 46 4.02 4.17 -8.85
C ALA A 46 4.12 5.01 -7.57
N LEU A 47 5.05 4.65 -6.68
CA LEU A 47 5.32 5.40 -5.46
C LEU A 47 5.71 6.86 -5.70
N SER A 48 6.16 7.23 -6.91
CA SER A 48 6.56 8.61 -7.19
C SER A 48 5.41 9.62 -7.07
N SER A 49 4.16 9.23 -7.37
CA SER A 49 2.99 10.13 -7.32
C SER A 49 1.66 9.36 -7.36
N PRO A 50 0.54 9.91 -6.80
CA PRO A 50 -0.78 9.28 -6.89
C PRO A 50 -1.20 8.92 -8.32
N LEU A 51 -0.90 9.78 -9.31
CA LEU A 51 -1.22 9.54 -10.72
C LEU A 51 -0.43 8.36 -11.31
N ALA A 52 0.83 8.16 -10.90
CA ALA A 52 1.62 7.00 -11.34
C ALA A 52 1.16 5.70 -10.67
N ALA A 53 0.61 5.78 -9.45
CA ALA A 53 -0.04 4.65 -8.80
C ALA A 53 -1.33 4.23 -9.53
N ARG A 54 -2.15 5.21 -9.91
CA ARG A 54 -3.35 5.01 -10.72
C ARG A 54 -3.04 4.43 -12.11
N GLU A 55 -2.05 4.97 -12.82
CA GLU A 55 -1.59 4.43 -14.11
C GLU A 55 -1.18 2.95 -13.98
N LEU A 56 -0.45 2.60 -12.92
CA LEU A 56 -0.09 1.20 -12.65
C LEU A 56 -1.32 0.33 -12.32
N ALA A 57 -2.30 0.84 -11.58
CA ALA A 57 -3.53 0.12 -11.26
C ALA A 57 -4.31 -0.24 -12.53
N GLN A 58 -4.53 0.73 -13.43
CA GLN A 58 -5.22 0.50 -14.71
C GLN A 58 -4.47 -0.47 -15.62
N VAL A 59 -3.13 -0.34 -15.72
CA VAL A 59 -2.29 -1.26 -16.51
C VAL A 59 -2.34 -2.68 -15.92
N ALA A 60 -2.31 -2.80 -14.59
CA ALA A 60 -2.36 -4.08 -13.89
C ALA A 60 -3.73 -4.76 -14.01
N ALA A 61 -4.82 -4.02 -13.83
CA ALA A 61 -6.20 -4.48 -14.01
C ALA A 61 -6.43 -5.00 -15.43
N GLY A 62 -5.95 -4.24 -16.42
CA GLY A 62 -6.01 -4.63 -17.81
C GLY A 62 -5.39 -6.01 -18.10
N PHE A 63 -4.51 -6.57 -17.27
CA PHE A 63 -3.95 -7.92 -17.50
C PHE A 63 -4.74 -9.07 -16.84
N ALA A 64 -5.72 -8.78 -16.00
CA ALA A 64 -6.69 -9.77 -15.55
C ALA A 64 -7.60 -10.16 -16.74
N PRO A 65 -7.97 -11.45 -16.89
CA PRO A 65 -8.86 -11.88 -17.96
C PRO A 65 -10.33 -11.66 -17.57
N LEU A 66 -11.13 -11.08 -18.47
CA LEU A 66 -12.59 -11.20 -18.42
C LEU A 66 -13.07 -12.43 -19.22
N LYS A 67 -12.18 -13.05 -20.00
CA LYS A 67 -12.48 -14.23 -20.83
C LYS A 67 -11.30 -15.18 -20.83
N LEU A 68 -11.54 -16.49 -20.79
CA LEU A 68 -10.46 -17.50 -20.86
C LEU A 68 -9.54 -17.35 -22.08
N SER A 69 -10.02 -16.77 -23.19
CA SER A 69 -9.18 -16.44 -24.36
C SER A 69 -8.10 -15.38 -24.08
N GLU A 70 -8.28 -14.53 -23.07
CA GLU A 70 -7.39 -13.42 -22.68
C GLU A 70 -6.25 -13.87 -21.77
N LEU A 71 -6.24 -15.15 -21.34
CA LEU A 71 -5.08 -15.79 -20.70
C LEU A 71 -3.83 -15.79 -21.61
N ASN A 72 -3.98 -15.46 -22.90
CA ASN A 72 -2.85 -15.18 -23.81
C ASN A 72 -2.07 -13.90 -23.43
N ARG A 73 -2.61 -13.01 -22.59
CA ARG A 73 -1.96 -11.79 -22.05
C ARG A 73 -1.09 -12.05 -20.81
N TYR A 74 -1.10 -13.29 -20.29
CA TYR A 74 -0.24 -13.70 -19.17
C TYR A 74 1.25 -13.35 -19.34
N PRO A 75 1.87 -13.37 -20.54
CA PRO A 75 3.24 -12.86 -20.74
C PRO A 75 3.43 -11.39 -20.36
N ASP A 76 2.42 -10.55 -20.55
CA ASP A 76 2.47 -9.12 -20.22
C ASP A 76 2.34 -8.91 -18.70
N LEU A 77 1.46 -9.67 -18.04
CA LEU A 77 1.35 -9.77 -16.57
C LEU A 77 2.69 -10.20 -15.94
N VAL A 78 3.32 -11.24 -16.48
CA VAL A 78 4.64 -11.70 -16.03
C VAL A 78 5.72 -10.64 -16.29
N GLY A 79 5.60 -9.86 -17.37
CA GLY A 79 6.42 -8.68 -17.64
C GLY A 79 6.27 -7.60 -16.56
N LEU A 80 5.06 -7.33 -16.09
CA LEU A 80 4.77 -6.39 -14.98
C LEU A 80 5.47 -6.81 -13.68
N LEU A 81 5.65 -8.11 -13.45
CA LEU A 81 6.38 -8.66 -12.30
C LEU A 81 7.90 -8.66 -12.49
N ASN A 82 8.44 -7.88 -13.44
CA ASN A 82 9.87 -7.83 -13.80
C ASN A 82 10.47 -9.17 -14.28
N LEU A 83 9.64 -10.12 -14.76
CA LEU A 83 10.09 -11.45 -15.17
C LEU A 83 10.19 -11.56 -16.69
N SER A 84 11.36 -11.33 -17.25
CA SER A 84 11.62 -11.60 -18.67
C SER A 84 11.78 -13.11 -18.92
N ILE A 85 10.75 -13.77 -19.45
CA ILE A 85 10.88 -15.10 -20.07
C ILE A 85 11.35 -14.91 -21.53
N PRO A 86 12.37 -15.63 -22.02
CA PRO A 86 12.80 -15.50 -23.42
C PRO A 86 11.69 -15.93 -24.39
N GLN A 87 11.45 -15.15 -25.46
CA GLN A 87 10.42 -15.44 -26.46
C GLN A 87 10.51 -16.85 -27.08
N ALA A 88 11.72 -17.42 -27.14
CA ALA A 88 11.94 -18.79 -27.60
C ALA A 88 11.27 -19.85 -26.70
N VAL A 89 11.13 -19.58 -25.39
CA VAL A 89 10.43 -20.47 -24.44
C VAL A 89 8.92 -20.42 -24.68
N TYR A 90 8.35 -19.22 -24.83
CA TYR A 90 6.92 -19.08 -25.20
C TYR A 90 6.61 -19.77 -26.54
N ALA A 91 7.46 -19.57 -27.55
CA ALA A 91 7.29 -20.20 -28.86
C ALA A 91 7.47 -21.74 -28.84
N ASP A 92 8.36 -22.26 -28.00
CA ASP A 92 8.53 -23.71 -27.81
C ASP A 92 7.31 -24.35 -27.13
N ILE A 93 6.80 -23.71 -26.06
CA ILE A 93 5.55 -24.12 -25.40
C ILE A 93 4.40 -24.10 -26.41
N ASP A 94 4.15 -22.99 -27.10
CA ASP A 94 3.06 -22.86 -28.07
C ASP A 94 3.19 -23.89 -29.21
N SER A 95 4.41 -24.13 -29.71
CA SER A 95 4.66 -25.15 -30.75
C SER A 95 4.34 -26.58 -30.29
N GLN A 96 4.57 -26.88 -29.01
CA GLN A 96 4.26 -28.19 -28.43
C GLN A 96 2.76 -28.35 -28.12
N LEU A 97 2.03 -27.26 -27.87
CA LEU A 97 0.58 -27.27 -27.65
C LEU A 97 -0.24 -27.24 -28.95
N ALA A 98 0.32 -26.73 -30.05
CA ALA A 98 -0.39 -26.56 -31.33
C ALA A 98 -0.78 -27.88 -32.05
N HIS A 99 -0.34 -29.04 -31.57
CA HIS A 99 -0.59 -30.34 -32.19
C HIS A 99 -1.61 -31.15 -31.39
N ALA A 100 -2.87 -31.15 -31.85
CA ALA A 100 -3.93 -32.00 -31.30
C ALA A 100 -4.26 -33.13 -32.29
N PRO A 101 -4.01 -34.41 -31.96
CA PRO A 101 -4.47 -35.53 -32.77
C PRO A 101 -5.99 -35.63 -32.81
N ALA A 102 -6.55 -35.97 -33.97
CA ALA A 102 -7.99 -36.02 -34.19
C ALA A 102 -8.71 -37.13 -33.38
N ASP A 103 -7.95 -38.06 -32.79
CA ASP A 103 -8.39 -39.17 -31.97
C ASP A 103 -8.18 -38.97 -30.46
N ASN A 104 -7.50 -37.90 -30.03
CA ASN A 104 -7.29 -37.56 -28.61
C ASN A 104 -7.46 -36.04 -28.35
N PRO A 105 -8.68 -35.55 -28.07
CA PRO A 105 -8.90 -34.12 -27.84
C PRO A 105 -8.24 -33.57 -26.55
N LEU A 106 -7.81 -34.45 -25.64
CA LEU A 106 -7.19 -34.09 -24.36
C LEU A 106 -5.66 -33.94 -24.42
N GLU A 107 -5.03 -34.33 -25.53
CA GLU A 107 -3.56 -34.30 -25.68
C GLU A 107 -2.90 -32.92 -25.46
N PRO A 108 -3.50 -31.78 -25.93
CA PRO A 108 -2.95 -30.46 -25.67
C PRO A 108 -2.89 -30.14 -24.17
N LEU A 109 -3.95 -30.41 -23.42
CA LEU A 109 -3.95 -30.22 -21.96
C LEU A 109 -2.96 -31.17 -21.30
N GLN A 110 -2.86 -32.43 -21.73
CA GLN A 110 -1.92 -33.38 -21.14
C GLN A 110 -0.46 -32.96 -21.36
N SER A 111 -0.16 -32.40 -22.53
CA SER A 111 1.14 -31.84 -22.88
C SER A 111 1.44 -30.57 -22.08
N ALA A 112 0.47 -29.67 -21.96
CA ALA A 112 0.54 -28.46 -21.14
C ALA A 112 0.86 -28.77 -19.67
N LEU A 113 0.09 -29.66 -19.03
CA LEU A 113 0.32 -30.04 -17.63
C LEU A 113 1.68 -30.74 -17.43
N SER A 114 2.16 -31.49 -18.43
CA SER A 114 3.47 -32.14 -18.39
C SER A 114 4.63 -31.15 -18.50
N LEU A 115 4.53 -30.17 -19.41
CA LEU A 115 5.50 -29.08 -19.55
C LEU A 115 5.51 -28.19 -18.31
N ALA A 116 4.32 -27.82 -17.81
CA ALA A 116 4.14 -27.02 -16.62
C ALA A 116 4.78 -27.67 -15.39
N GLU A 117 4.56 -28.98 -15.15
CA GLU A 117 5.22 -29.70 -14.05
C GLU A 117 6.75 -29.78 -14.25
N GLY A 118 7.24 -29.81 -15.49
CA GLY A 118 8.66 -29.75 -15.83
C GLY A 118 9.31 -28.42 -15.41
N TYR A 119 8.69 -27.29 -15.73
CA TYR A 119 9.16 -25.97 -15.31
C TYR A 119 8.93 -25.70 -13.82
N ARG A 120 7.83 -26.18 -13.24
CA ARG A 120 7.53 -26.05 -11.81
C ARG A 120 8.55 -26.80 -10.95
N LYS A 121 9.05 -27.97 -11.39
CA LYS A 121 10.20 -28.63 -10.74
C LYS A 121 11.44 -27.72 -10.73
N GLN A 122 11.80 -27.18 -11.89
CA GLN A 122 12.92 -26.24 -12.03
C GLN A 122 12.77 -24.98 -11.15
N ALA A 123 11.54 -24.53 -10.87
CA ALA A 123 11.26 -23.42 -9.96
C ALA A 123 11.76 -23.70 -8.52
N PHE A 124 11.72 -24.95 -8.07
CA PHE A 124 12.05 -25.35 -6.70
C PHE A 124 13.34 -26.18 -6.56
N ASP A 125 14.03 -26.50 -7.65
CA ASP A 125 15.25 -27.34 -7.64
C ASP A 125 16.40 -26.78 -6.81
N SER A 126 16.41 -25.47 -6.53
CA SER A 126 17.36 -24.83 -5.62
C SER A 126 17.13 -25.20 -4.14
N LEU A 127 15.95 -25.71 -3.77
CA LEU A 127 15.52 -25.98 -2.39
C LEU A 127 15.56 -27.48 -2.06
N THR A 128 16.15 -27.83 -0.92
CA THR A 128 16.13 -29.20 -0.37
C THR A 128 14.71 -29.61 0.09
N PRO A 129 14.41 -30.91 0.29
CA PRO A 129 13.13 -31.35 0.83
C PRO A 129 12.75 -30.64 2.14
N ASP A 130 13.66 -30.58 3.11
CA ASP A 130 13.48 -29.91 4.40
C ASP A 130 13.20 -28.40 4.27
N GLN A 131 13.72 -27.76 3.21
CA GLN A 131 13.47 -26.35 2.90
C GLN A 131 12.10 -26.14 2.24
N ARG A 132 11.65 -27.09 1.41
CA ARG A 132 10.28 -27.08 0.87
C ARG A 132 9.25 -27.35 1.98
N GLN A 133 9.56 -28.25 2.92
CA GLN A 133 8.78 -28.45 4.14
C GLN A 133 8.72 -27.19 5.01
N ALA A 134 9.84 -26.46 5.18
CA ALA A 134 9.85 -25.20 5.92
C ALA A 134 8.86 -24.17 5.32
N LEU A 135 8.79 -24.03 3.99
CA LEU A 135 7.80 -23.16 3.32
C LEU A 135 6.35 -23.60 3.62
N LEU A 136 6.08 -24.90 3.58
CA LEU A 136 4.74 -25.46 3.84
C LEU A 136 4.32 -25.38 5.32
N LEU A 137 5.28 -25.44 6.24
CA LEU A 137 5.07 -25.17 7.67
C LEU A 137 4.86 -23.68 7.97
N ALA A 138 5.48 -22.79 7.18
CA ALA A 138 5.38 -21.35 7.34
C ALA A 138 4.05 -20.76 6.92
N LEU A 139 3.40 -21.33 5.90
CA LEU A 139 2.24 -20.71 5.25
C LEU A 139 1.14 -20.23 6.23
N PRO A 140 0.72 -21.02 7.25
CA PRO A 140 -0.25 -20.56 8.25
C PRO A 140 0.31 -19.49 9.20
N LEU A 141 1.62 -19.49 9.45
CA LEU A 141 2.32 -18.58 10.36
C LEU A 141 2.66 -17.23 9.70
N TRP A 142 2.65 -17.16 8.36
CA TRP A 142 3.01 -15.96 7.58
C TRP A 142 2.08 -14.76 7.87
N PHE A 143 0.88 -15.04 8.38
CA PHE A 143 -0.15 -14.05 8.69
C PHE A 143 -0.40 -13.90 10.21
N GLU A 144 0.47 -14.47 11.06
CA GLU A 144 0.45 -14.18 12.50
C GLU A 144 0.89 -12.74 12.78
N ASP A 145 0.41 -12.18 13.89
CA ASP A 145 0.73 -10.83 14.33
C ASP A 145 2.13 -10.76 14.92
N GLU A 146 3.01 -9.90 14.37
CA GLU A 146 4.40 -9.76 14.83
C GLU A 146 4.51 -9.32 16.31
N ASP A 147 3.48 -8.64 16.84
CA ASP A 147 3.43 -8.24 18.25
C ASP A 147 2.95 -9.37 19.19
N THR A 148 2.41 -10.49 18.66
CA THR A 148 1.93 -11.65 19.46
C THR A 148 2.17 -13.06 18.84
N PRO A 149 3.38 -13.38 18.35
CA PRO A 149 3.67 -14.68 17.71
C PRO A 149 3.82 -15.79 18.76
N SER A 150 2.92 -16.77 18.80
CA SER A 150 3.06 -17.93 19.72
C SER A 150 2.14 -19.13 19.51
N ASP A 151 1.24 -19.16 18.51
CA ASP A 151 0.33 -20.32 18.34
C ASP A 151 0.99 -21.48 17.59
N ASP A 152 1.83 -22.23 18.30
CA ASP A 152 2.39 -23.52 17.87
C ASP A 152 1.31 -24.52 17.37
N SER A 153 0.03 -24.32 17.67
CA SER A 153 -1.06 -25.14 17.12
C SER A 153 -1.29 -24.92 15.63
N LEU A 154 -1.02 -23.73 15.06
CA LEU A 154 -1.13 -23.50 13.61
C LEU A 154 -0.03 -24.21 12.81
N LYS A 155 1.11 -24.48 13.44
CA LYS A 155 2.26 -25.15 12.82
C LYS A 155 1.91 -26.58 12.39
N GLY A 156 2.13 -26.89 11.12
CA GLY A 156 1.78 -28.19 10.54
C GLY A 156 0.27 -28.45 10.36
N SER A 157 -0.60 -27.45 10.58
CA SER A 157 -2.05 -27.54 10.29
C SER A 157 -2.32 -28.00 8.86
N LEU A 158 -1.58 -27.45 7.90
CA LEU A 158 -1.63 -27.81 6.49
C LEU A 158 -1.37 -29.31 6.25
N TYR A 159 -0.37 -29.91 6.91
CA TYR A 159 -0.11 -31.36 6.82
C TYR A 159 -1.23 -32.18 7.47
N ARG A 160 -1.76 -31.75 8.62
CA ARG A 160 -2.89 -32.40 9.29
C ARG A 160 -4.16 -32.36 8.45
N ALA A 161 -4.39 -31.32 7.66
CA ALA A 161 -5.51 -31.23 6.70
C ALA A 161 -5.47 -32.31 5.59
N PHE A 162 -4.31 -32.93 5.35
CA PHE A 162 -4.12 -34.09 4.47
C PHE A 162 -3.94 -35.43 5.20
N GLY A 163 -4.09 -35.44 6.54
CA GLY A 163 -3.87 -36.63 7.37
C GLY A 163 -2.41 -37.08 7.46
N ILE A 164 -1.45 -36.14 7.35
CA ILE A 164 -0.01 -36.42 7.33
C ILE A 164 0.62 -35.90 8.62
N GLU A 165 1.46 -36.72 9.27
CA GLU A 165 2.35 -36.27 10.33
C GLU A 165 3.53 -35.47 9.76
N ALA A 166 3.84 -34.34 10.38
CA ALA A 166 4.96 -33.49 9.98
C ALA A 166 5.82 -33.14 11.19
N ASP A 167 7.13 -33.00 10.97
CA ASP A 167 8.04 -32.51 11.99
C ASP A 167 7.80 -31.02 12.23
N THR A 168 7.13 -30.69 13.35
CA THR A 168 6.88 -29.32 13.80
C THR A 168 8.00 -28.76 14.68
N THR A 169 9.10 -29.50 14.91
CA THR A 169 10.25 -29.01 15.70
C THR A 169 11.14 -28.03 14.91
N GLN A 170 11.07 -28.05 13.57
CA GLN A 170 11.79 -27.11 12.71
C GLN A 170 11.41 -25.66 13.05
N VAL A 171 12.38 -24.84 13.45
CA VAL A 171 12.14 -23.41 13.70
C VAL A 171 12.02 -22.67 12.37
N VAL A 172 10.90 -21.99 12.18
CA VAL A 172 10.56 -21.24 10.97
C VAL A 172 10.12 -19.83 11.37
N THR A 173 10.62 -18.83 10.65
CA THR A 173 10.42 -17.39 10.89
C THR A 173 10.25 -16.66 9.55
N SER A 174 9.61 -15.50 9.53
CA SER A 174 9.40 -14.70 8.31
C SER A 174 10.72 -14.41 7.56
N ASP A 175 11.80 -14.04 8.27
CA ASP A 175 13.15 -13.88 7.73
C ASP A 175 13.68 -15.15 7.04
N SER A 176 13.49 -16.32 7.67
CA SER A 176 13.93 -17.60 7.09
C SER A 176 13.11 -17.97 5.85
N VAL A 177 11.82 -17.65 5.84
CA VAL A 177 10.90 -17.93 4.72
C VAL A 177 11.23 -17.03 3.53
N LEU A 178 11.40 -15.73 3.74
CA LEU A 178 11.91 -14.79 2.74
C LEU A 178 13.22 -15.27 2.11
N THR A 179 14.15 -15.79 2.93
CA THR A 179 15.42 -16.35 2.44
C THR A 179 15.22 -17.58 1.51
N LEU A 180 14.16 -18.37 1.72
CA LEU A 180 13.80 -19.49 0.86
C LEU A 180 13.02 -19.05 -0.38
N LEU A 181 12.09 -18.10 -0.24
CA LEU A 181 11.34 -17.47 -1.34
C LEU A 181 12.28 -16.78 -2.35
N ALA A 182 13.35 -16.14 -1.88
CA ALA A 182 14.38 -15.52 -2.71
C ALA A 182 15.19 -16.52 -3.55
N ARG A 183 15.13 -17.82 -3.23
CA ARG A 183 15.80 -18.91 -3.96
C ARG A 183 14.89 -19.61 -4.97
N VAL A 184 13.58 -19.36 -4.95
CA VAL A 184 12.65 -19.91 -5.94
C VAL A 184 12.94 -19.28 -7.30
N ASN A 185 13.11 -20.10 -8.34
CA ASN A 185 13.33 -19.62 -9.70
C ASN A 185 11.99 -19.15 -10.31
N ARG A 186 11.71 -17.86 -10.13
CA ARG A 186 10.46 -17.19 -10.53
C ARG A 186 10.22 -17.19 -12.05
N HIS A 187 11.28 -17.18 -12.87
CA HIS A 187 11.17 -17.32 -14.32
C HIS A 187 10.64 -18.72 -14.70
N ALA A 188 11.14 -19.77 -14.05
CA ALA A 188 10.63 -21.13 -14.26
C ALA A 188 9.21 -21.31 -13.72
N LEU A 189 8.86 -20.72 -12.56
CA LEU A 189 7.49 -20.72 -12.06
C LEU A 189 6.53 -20.03 -13.04
N SER A 190 6.95 -18.91 -13.62
CA SER A 190 6.13 -18.16 -14.58
C SER A 190 5.99 -18.90 -15.92
N ALA A 191 7.05 -19.56 -16.41
CA ALA A 191 6.96 -20.44 -17.58
C ALA A 191 6.03 -21.64 -17.33
N ALA A 192 6.01 -22.16 -16.10
CA ALA A 192 5.08 -23.21 -15.69
C ALA A 192 3.62 -22.72 -15.71
N GLY A 193 3.35 -21.53 -15.17
CA GLY A 193 2.03 -20.89 -15.23
C GLY A 193 1.56 -20.60 -16.65
N TYR A 194 2.45 -20.12 -17.52
CA TYR A 194 2.11 -19.90 -18.94
C TYR A 194 1.71 -21.20 -19.64
N ALA A 195 2.53 -22.26 -19.53
CA ALA A 195 2.20 -23.56 -20.12
C ALA A 195 0.87 -24.11 -19.58
N PHE A 196 0.63 -23.97 -18.28
CA PHE A 196 -0.58 -24.42 -17.59
C PHE A 196 -1.84 -23.68 -18.09
N LEU A 197 -1.87 -22.35 -17.99
CA LEU A 197 -3.02 -21.53 -18.35
C LEU A 197 -3.32 -21.57 -19.85
N ARG A 198 -2.28 -21.65 -20.72
CA ARG A 198 -2.49 -21.88 -22.16
C ARG A 198 -3.17 -23.22 -22.45
N GLY A 199 -2.84 -24.28 -21.70
CA GLY A 199 -3.52 -25.57 -21.82
C GLY A 199 -5.00 -25.55 -21.41
N VAL A 200 -5.34 -24.78 -20.36
CA VAL A 200 -6.70 -24.56 -19.88
C VAL A 200 -7.53 -23.77 -20.91
N ALA A 201 -7.02 -22.64 -21.41
CA ALA A 201 -7.67 -21.81 -22.43
C ALA A 201 -7.89 -22.54 -23.77
N GLU A 202 -6.91 -23.37 -24.17
CA GLU A 202 -6.96 -24.16 -25.41
C GLU A 202 -7.97 -25.32 -25.35
N LEU A 203 -8.43 -25.73 -24.17
CA LEU A 203 -9.42 -26.80 -24.01
C LEU A 203 -10.83 -26.27 -23.76
N SER A 204 -11.00 -25.28 -22.89
CA SER A 204 -12.30 -24.64 -22.58
C SER A 204 -13.03 -24.10 -23.82
N THR A 205 -12.29 -23.67 -24.84
CA THR A 205 -12.85 -23.13 -26.09
C THR A 205 -13.26 -24.20 -27.13
N LYS A 206 -13.17 -25.50 -26.81
CA LYS A 206 -13.40 -26.61 -27.76
C LYS A 206 -14.65 -27.42 -27.44
N THR A 207 -15.42 -27.73 -28.48
CA THR A 207 -16.43 -28.80 -28.40
C THR A 207 -15.75 -30.16 -28.32
N LEU A 208 -15.81 -30.81 -27.16
CA LEU A 208 -15.24 -32.15 -26.97
C LEU A 208 -16.18 -33.21 -27.52
N THR A 209 -15.67 -34.09 -28.39
CA THR A 209 -16.41 -35.25 -28.90
C THR A 209 -15.65 -36.52 -28.61
N PHE A 210 -16.20 -37.35 -27.72
CA PHE A 210 -15.64 -38.66 -27.40
C PHE A 210 -16.26 -39.71 -28.32
N PRO A 211 -15.46 -40.60 -28.94
CA PRO A 211 -16.00 -41.60 -29.84
C PRO A 211 -16.93 -42.55 -29.08
N PRO A 212 -18.13 -42.88 -29.64
CA PRO A 212 -19.05 -43.80 -28.99
C PRO A 212 -18.36 -45.15 -28.77
N LYS A 213 -18.41 -45.62 -27.52
CA LYS A 213 -17.75 -46.85 -27.06
C LYS A 213 -18.01 -48.00 -28.06
N PRO A 214 -16.97 -48.72 -28.52
CA PRO A 214 -17.17 -49.78 -29.51
C PRO A 214 -18.18 -50.81 -28.98
N PRO A 215 -19.16 -51.24 -29.80
CA PRO A 215 -20.28 -52.02 -29.31
C PRO A 215 -19.79 -53.34 -28.70
N SER A 216 -20.13 -53.56 -27.43
CA SER A 216 -19.87 -54.83 -26.76
C SER A 216 -20.53 -55.98 -27.55
N PRO A 217 -19.89 -57.17 -27.63
CA PRO A 217 -20.41 -58.28 -28.43
C PRO A 217 -21.78 -58.72 -27.91
N LYS A 218 -22.82 -58.40 -28.70
CA LYS A 218 -24.26 -58.51 -28.40
C LYS A 218 -24.67 -59.66 -27.46
N THR A 219 -24.67 -59.41 -26.15
CA THR A 219 -25.44 -60.15 -25.15
C THR A 219 -26.79 -59.46 -24.91
N LYS A 220 -27.88 -60.21 -24.93
CA LYS A 220 -29.23 -59.66 -24.77
C LYS A 220 -29.54 -59.43 -23.28
N GLY A 221 -29.47 -58.18 -22.82
CA GLY A 221 -30.13 -57.76 -21.57
C GLY A 221 -29.39 -56.64 -20.83
N LYS A 222 -30.04 -55.48 -20.74
CA LYS A 222 -29.54 -54.21 -20.19
C LYS A 222 -28.35 -53.60 -20.96
N ALA A 223 -28.35 -52.27 -21.06
CA ALA A 223 -27.15 -51.52 -21.39
C ALA A 223 -26.24 -51.58 -20.16
N GLU A 224 -25.01 -52.08 -20.33
CA GLU A 224 -23.99 -51.99 -19.29
C GLU A 224 -23.40 -50.57 -19.34
N SER A 225 -23.51 -49.85 -18.22
CA SER A 225 -22.81 -48.59 -18.00
C SER A 225 -21.29 -48.80 -18.07
N ALA A 226 -20.51 -47.72 -18.08
CA ALA A 226 -19.08 -47.82 -17.81
C ALA A 226 -18.81 -48.57 -16.47
N PRO A 227 -17.67 -49.26 -16.32
CA PRO A 227 -17.25 -49.72 -15.00
C PRO A 227 -17.18 -48.49 -14.08
N PRO A 228 -17.70 -48.57 -12.85
CA PRO A 228 -17.74 -47.42 -11.95
C PRO A 228 -16.31 -46.97 -11.64
N VAL A 229 -16.02 -45.68 -11.85
CA VAL A 229 -14.80 -45.05 -11.36
C VAL A 229 -15.02 -44.74 -9.89
N THR A 230 -14.13 -45.24 -9.02
CA THR A 230 -14.20 -44.91 -7.60
C THR A 230 -14.11 -43.40 -7.40
N GLY A 231 -15.10 -42.84 -6.71
CA GLY A 231 -15.19 -41.40 -6.45
C GLY A 231 -16.04 -40.59 -7.42
N VAL A 232 -16.72 -41.24 -8.39
CA VAL A 232 -17.65 -40.57 -9.31
C VAL A 232 -18.98 -41.34 -9.35
N GLU A 233 -20.08 -40.63 -9.13
CA GLU A 233 -21.45 -41.12 -9.32
C GLU A 233 -22.06 -40.36 -10.50
N GLY A 234 -22.53 -41.04 -11.56
CA GLY A 234 -23.11 -40.40 -12.75
C GLY A 234 -22.63 -41.02 -14.08
N GLU A 235 -22.70 -40.30 -15.21
CA GLU A 235 -22.17 -40.75 -16.50
C GLU A 235 -20.68 -40.43 -16.65
N ILE A 236 -19.92 -41.38 -17.22
CA ILE A 236 -18.47 -41.25 -17.40
C ILE A 236 -18.13 -41.61 -18.84
N LEU A 237 -17.65 -40.61 -19.58
CA LEU A 237 -17.29 -40.73 -20.99
C LEU A 237 -15.82 -41.15 -21.17
N TYR A 238 -14.94 -40.69 -20.28
CA TYR A 238 -13.50 -41.00 -20.32
C TYR A 238 -12.91 -41.11 -18.91
N TYR A 239 -11.90 -41.98 -18.77
CA TYR A 239 -11.11 -42.10 -17.54
C TYR A 239 -9.69 -42.56 -17.90
N GLN A 240 -8.68 -41.96 -17.27
CA GLN A 240 -7.28 -42.36 -17.45
C GLN A 240 -6.43 -42.12 -16.19
N ASP A 241 -5.62 -43.12 -15.83
CA ASP A 241 -4.50 -42.95 -14.90
C ASP A 241 -3.28 -42.38 -15.65
N THR A 242 -2.80 -41.21 -15.24
CA THR A 242 -1.62 -40.55 -15.80
C THR A 242 -0.51 -40.37 -14.75
N PRO A 243 0.76 -40.10 -15.15
CA PRO A 243 1.82 -39.77 -14.20
C PRO A 243 1.57 -38.51 -13.35
N LEU A 244 0.60 -37.66 -13.73
CA LEU A 244 0.19 -36.46 -12.99
C LEU A 244 -1.03 -36.72 -12.08
N GLY A 245 -1.68 -37.87 -12.22
CA GLY A 245 -2.85 -38.30 -11.44
C GLY A 245 -3.99 -38.81 -12.31
N ARG A 246 -5.16 -39.02 -11.69
CA ARG A 246 -6.38 -39.50 -12.36
C ARG A 246 -7.05 -38.38 -13.16
N TRP A 247 -7.47 -38.70 -14.36
CA TRP A 247 -8.29 -37.86 -15.23
C TRP A 247 -9.65 -38.52 -15.40
N VAL A 248 -10.71 -37.73 -15.36
CA VAL A 248 -12.08 -38.17 -15.64
C VAL A 248 -12.80 -37.14 -16.51
N VAL A 249 -13.67 -37.63 -17.39
CA VAL A 249 -14.62 -36.80 -18.14
C VAL A 249 -16.03 -37.28 -17.86
N GLY A 250 -16.86 -36.37 -17.36
CA GLY A 250 -18.28 -36.57 -17.10
C GLY A 250 -19.12 -36.69 -18.36
N GLY A 251 -20.41 -36.97 -18.18
CA GLY A 251 -21.43 -36.87 -19.23
C GLY A 251 -22.27 -35.62 -19.02
N PRO A 252 -23.07 -35.19 -20.00
CA PRO A 252 -23.84 -33.94 -19.94
C PRO A 252 -25.11 -34.08 -19.07
N GLY A 253 -24.96 -34.56 -17.84
CA GLY A 253 -26.01 -34.55 -16.82
C GLY A 253 -25.49 -35.05 -15.47
N SER A 254 -25.94 -34.36 -14.42
CA SER A 254 -25.59 -34.49 -13.00
C SER A 254 -24.71 -35.68 -12.59
N ASN A 255 -23.47 -35.35 -12.30
CA ASN A 255 -22.44 -36.14 -11.70
C ASN A 255 -22.17 -35.72 -10.24
N ARG A 256 -21.43 -36.57 -9.52
CA ARG A 256 -20.98 -36.29 -8.15
C ARG A 256 -19.55 -36.75 -7.94
N TYR A 257 -18.67 -35.79 -7.66
CA TYR A 257 -17.24 -35.99 -7.44
C TYR A 257 -16.93 -36.07 -5.93
N THR A 258 -16.56 -37.27 -5.48
CA THR A 258 -16.36 -37.60 -4.05
C THR A 258 -14.95 -38.06 -3.70
N GLU A 259 -14.06 -38.15 -4.68
CA GLU A 259 -12.62 -38.31 -4.47
C GLU A 259 -11.84 -37.25 -5.27
N GLU A 260 -10.56 -37.09 -4.92
CA GLU A 260 -9.68 -36.13 -5.59
C GLU A 260 -9.19 -36.64 -6.95
N PHE A 261 -9.26 -35.80 -7.98
CA PHE A 261 -8.75 -36.02 -9.33
C PHE A 261 -7.70 -34.97 -9.70
N ALA A 262 -6.84 -35.26 -10.67
CA ALA A 262 -5.89 -34.28 -11.21
C ALA A 262 -6.52 -33.46 -12.35
N VAL A 263 -7.41 -34.07 -13.13
CA VAL A 263 -8.26 -33.37 -14.10
C VAL A 263 -9.68 -33.91 -13.98
N ILE A 264 -10.64 -33.01 -13.78
CA ILE A 264 -12.06 -33.25 -14.04
C ILE A 264 -12.43 -32.38 -15.24
N ILE A 265 -13.20 -32.94 -16.16
CA ILE A 265 -13.89 -32.18 -17.21
C ILE A 265 -15.32 -32.68 -17.17
N ASP A 266 -16.28 -31.89 -16.71
CA ASP A 266 -17.68 -32.23 -16.95
C ASP A 266 -18.17 -31.61 -18.25
N LEU A 267 -19.24 -32.17 -18.82
CA LEU A 267 -19.91 -31.66 -20.01
C LEU A 267 -21.28 -31.04 -19.67
N GLY A 268 -21.60 -30.93 -18.38
CA GLY A 268 -22.63 -30.04 -17.82
C GLY A 268 -23.81 -30.75 -17.14
N GLY A 269 -24.64 -29.94 -16.48
CA GLY A 269 -25.81 -30.34 -15.68
C GLY A 269 -25.51 -30.42 -14.19
N ASP A 270 -26.51 -30.15 -13.35
CA ASP A 270 -26.37 -29.80 -11.92
C ASP A 270 -25.47 -30.79 -11.14
N ASP A 271 -24.25 -30.36 -10.85
CA ASP A 271 -23.13 -31.20 -10.43
C ASP A 271 -22.72 -30.97 -8.97
N ARG A 272 -21.92 -31.87 -8.39
CA ARG A 272 -21.52 -31.73 -6.96
C ARG A 272 -20.14 -32.24 -6.62
N TYR A 273 -19.27 -31.29 -6.28
CA TYR A 273 -17.86 -31.48 -5.96
C TYR A 273 -17.64 -31.46 -4.45
N THR A 274 -17.45 -32.63 -3.83
CA THR A 274 -17.32 -32.78 -2.36
C THR A 274 -15.93 -33.25 -1.88
N ALA A 275 -15.04 -33.59 -2.81
CA ALA A 275 -13.62 -33.75 -2.56
C ALA A 275 -12.84 -32.59 -3.18
N ARG A 276 -11.61 -32.34 -2.71
CA ARG A 276 -10.78 -31.21 -3.17
C ARG A 276 -10.62 -31.22 -4.69
N CYS A 277 -11.18 -30.20 -5.33
CA CYS A 277 -11.23 -30.00 -6.77
C CYS A 277 -10.34 -28.80 -7.13
N ALA A 278 -9.66 -28.82 -8.28
CA ALA A 278 -8.69 -27.78 -8.64
C ALA A 278 -7.69 -27.43 -7.50
N SER A 279 -7.21 -28.42 -6.74
CA SER A 279 -6.30 -28.20 -5.60
C SER A 279 -4.97 -28.90 -5.79
N ALA A 280 -3.90 -28.10 -5.74
CA ALA A 280 -2.52 -28.48 -5.94
C ALA A 280 -1.65 -27.99 -4.76
N VAL A 281 -1.06 -28.94 -4.03
CA VAL A 281 -0.16 -28.66 -2.90
C VAL A 281 1.16 -29.41 -3.12
N GLY A 282 2.07 -28.72 -3.81
CA GLY A 282 3.35 -29.26 -4.27
C GLY A 282 4.23 -29.73 -3.12
N GLY A 283 4.60 -31.00 -3.12
CA GLY A 283 5.41 -31.63 -2.06
C GLY A 283 4.61 -32.38 -1.00
N ILE A 284 3.28 -32.30 -1.01
CA ILE A 284 2.38 -33.05 -0.11
C ILE A 284 1.40 -33.94 -0.89
N ARG A 285 0.84 -33.41 -1.99
CA ARG A 285 -0.06 -34.10 -2.92
C ARG A 285 0.36 -33.77 -4.37
N ARG A 286 -0.59 -33.80 -5.30
CA ARG A 286 -0.39 -33.37 -6.69
C ARG A 286 0.03 -31.90 -6.74
N SER A 287 0.84 -31.57 -7.75
CA SER A 287 1.34 -30.20 -7.96
C SER A 287 0.64 -29.47 -9.10
N THR A 288 -0.25 -30.16 -9.82
CA THR A 288 -1.14 -29.61 -10.85
C THR A 288 -2.56 -30.16 -10.60
N SER A 289 -3.59 -29.34 -10.81
CA SER A 289 -4.99 -29.78 -10.72
C SER A 289 -5.88 -28.89 -11.60
N VAL A 290 -6.79 -29.49 -12.38
CA VAL A 290 -7.75 -28.78 -13.24
C VAL A 290 -9.17 -29.30 -13.00
N VAL A 291 -10.14 -28.39 -13.02
CA VAL A 291 -11.57 -28.65 -13.24
C VAL A 291 -11.99 -27.75 -14.39
N LEU A 292 -12.70 -28.32 -15.37
CA LEU A 292 -13.45 -27.59 -16.38
C LEU A 292 -14.89 -28.10 -16.31
N ASP A 293 -15.83 -27.29 -15.86
CA ASP A 293 -17.24 -27.56 -16.14
C ASP A 293 -17.65 -26.87 -17.44
N TYR A 294 -18.70 -27.35 -18.09
CA TYR A 294 -19.30 -26.74 -19.28
C TYR A 294 -20.69 -26.17 -18.99
N GLY A 295 -21.17 -26.29 -17.74
CA GLY A 295 -22.24 -25.49 -17.19
C GLY A 295 -23.38 -26.32 -16.61
N GLY A 296 -23.91 -25.86 -15.49
CA GLY A 296 -24.87 -26.56 -14.65
C GLY A 296 -25.44 -25.58 -13.62
N ASN A 297 -25.75 -26.07 -12.44
CA ASN A 297 -26.14 -25.27 -11.27
C ASN A 297 -25.51 -25.99 -10.08
N ASP A 298 -24.23 -25.71 -9.89
CA ASP A 298 -23.25 -26.66 -9.38
C ASP A 298 -22.83 -26.34 -7.94
N ILE A 299 -22.49 -27.40 -7.19
CA ILE A 299 -22.18 -27.27 -5.78
C ILE A 299 -20.75 -27.73 -5.51
N TYR A 300 -19.86 -26.75 -5.46
CA TYR A 300 -18.48 -26.87 -5.01
C TYR A 300 -18.43 -26.73 -3.48
N GLU A 301 -18.36 -27.84 -2.73
CA GLU A 301 -18.31 -27.84 -1.26
C GLU A 301 -17.30 -28.86 -0.63
N PRO A 302 -16.04 -28.95 -1.12
CA PRO A 302 -15.02 -29.77 -0.48
C PRO A 302 -14.76 -29.36 0.97
N ALA A 303 -14.86 -30.33 1.88
CA ALA A 303 -14.67 -30.07 3.30
C ALA A 303 -13.22 -29.68 3.65
N GLY A 304 -13.05 -28.48 4.22
CA GLY A 304 -11.82 -28.02 4.87
C GLY A 304 -10.97 -27.05 4.04
N TRP A 305 -9.69 -26.94 4.40
CA TRP A 305 -8.75 -25.99 3.80
C TRP A 305 -8.15 -26.54 2.49
N LEU A 306 -7.60 -25.63 1.68
CA LEU A 306 -6.80 -25.93 0.48
C LEU A 306 -7.61 -26.72 -0.54
N SER A 307 -8.79 -26.20 -0.88
CA SER A 307 -9.91 -27.06 -1.29
C SER A 307 -10.40 -26.88 -2.73
N GLN A 308 -10.69 -25.63 -3.12
CA GLN A 308 -11.08 -25.18 -4.47
C GLN A 308 -10.01 -24.21 -4.98
N SER A 309 -9.62 -24.29 -6.25
CA SER A 309 -8.62 -23.42 -6.91
C SER A 309 -7.49 -22.96 -5.96
N SER A 310 -6.67 -23.92 -5.52
CA SER A 310 -5.62 -23.72 -4.50
C SER A 310 -4.27 -24.17 -5.04
N ALA A 311 -3.35 -23.24 -5.26
CA ALA A 311 -2.03 -23.44 -5.86
C ALA A 311 -0.88 -23.16 -4.86
N ILE A 312 -0.65 -24.07 -3.91
CA ILE A 312 0.46 -23.94 -2.95
C ILE A 312 1.67 -24.72 -3.47
N LEU A 313 2.75 -24.01 -3.86
CA LEU A 313 3.92 -24.55 -4.57
C LEU A 313 3.53 -25.32 -5.87
N GLY A 314 2.36 -25.00 -6.43
CA GLY A 314 1.61 -25.79 -7.42
C GLY A 314 0.92 -24.91 -8.45
N LEU A 315 0.09 -25.54 -9.30
CA LEU A 315 -0.68 -24.88 -10.35
C LEU A 315 -2.13 -25.40 -10.31
N ALA A 316 -3.11 -24.51 -10.29
CA ALA A 316 -4.52 -24.86 -10.12
C ALA A 316 -5.43 -24.07 -11.06
N ALA A 317 -6.43 -24.72 -11.64
CA ALA A 317 -7.48 -24.06 -12.41
C ALA A 317 -8.83 -24.71 -12.09
N LEU A 318 -9.80 -23.89 -11.70
CA LEU A 318 -11.23 -24.19 -11.80
C LEU A 318 -11.74 -23.22 -12.86
N ALA A 319 -12.39 -23.73 -13.89
CA ALA A 319 -13.21 -22.92 -14.78
C ALA A 319 -14.59 -23.56 -14.85
N ASP A 320 -15.58 -22.91 -14.26
CA ASP A 320 -16.96 -23.09 -14.70
C ASP A 320 -17.20 -22.22 -15.93
N LEU A 321 -18.25 -22.49 -16.70
CA LEU A 321 -18.54 -21.80 -17.95
C LEU A 321 -19.95 -21.23 -18.04
N ASN A 322 -20.89 -21.59 -17.15
CA ASN A 322 -22.24 -21.01 -17.02
C ASN A 322 -23.04 -21.78 -15.93
N GLY A 323 -23.50 -21.11 -14.87
CA GLY A 323 -24.43 -21.72 -13.91
C GLY A 323 -24.80 -20.78 -12.76
N ASP A 324 -25.93 -21.00 -12.06
CA ASP A 324 -26.10 -20.38 -10.73
C ASP A 324 -25.52 -21.35 -9.69
N ASP A 325 -24.28 -21.11 -9.27
CA ASP A 325 -23.43 -22.07 -8.57
C ASP A 325 -23.20 -21.71 -7.11
N THR A 326 -22.50 -22.59 -6.41
CA THR A 326 -22.25 -22.46 -4.97
C THR A 326 -20.88 -22.98 -4.59
N TYR A 327 -20.01 -22.03 -4.26
CA TYR A 327 -18.62 -22.22 -3.88
C TYR A 327 -18.44 -22.06 -2.37
N ARG A 328 -18.34 -23.18 -1.64
CA ARG A 328 -18.08 -23.21 -0.18
C ARG A 328 -16.76 -23.86 0.18
N ALA A 329 -15.84 -23.08 0.73
CA ALA A 329 -14.48 -23.51 1.03
C ALA A 329 -13.97 -23.07 2.42
N GLY A 330 -12.94 -23.75 2.93
CA GLY A 330 -12.13 -23.24 4.03
C GLY A 330 -11.05 -22.26 3.56
N SER A 331 -10.13 -21.90 4.46
CA SER A 331 -8.98 -21.05 4.15
C SER A 331 -8.10 -21.62 3.02
N PHE A 332 -7.31 -20.75 2.36
CA PHE A 332 -6.42 -21.09 1.25
C PHE A 332 -7.15 -21.72 0.05
N SER A 333 -8.26 -21.12 -0.39
CA SER A 333 -9.11 -21.63 -1.48
C SER A 333 -9.70 -20.47 -2.31
N GLN A 334 -10.35 -20.75 -3.44
CA GLN A 334 -10.95 -19.76 -4.33
C GLN A 334 -9.89 -18.80 -4.92
N SER A 335 -8.98 -19.38 -5.71
CA SER A 335 -7.77 -18.77 -6.26
C SER A 335 -6.77 -18.29 -5.20
N ALA A 336 -6.24 -19.25 -4.43
CA ALA A 336 -5.18 -19.01 -3.45
C ALA A 336 -3.81 -19.51 -3.96
N ALA A 337 -2.81 -18.64 -4.05
CA ALA A 337 -1.48 -18.95 -4.62
C ALA A 337 -0.31 -18.57 -3.71
N PHE A 338 0.38 -19.55 -3.11
CA PHE A 338 1.65 -19.33 -2.41
C PHE A 338 2.78 -19.99 -3.20
N CYS A 339 3.63 -19.19 -3.85
CA CYS A 339 4.57 -19.65 -4.88
C CYS A 339 3.92 -20.59 -5.91
N GLY A 340 2.71 -20.26 -6.34
CA GLY A 340 1.97 -21.00 -7.36
C GLY A 340 1.31 -20.06 -8.34
N VAL A 341 0.52 -20.65 -9.24
CA VAL A 341 -0.35 -19.94 -10.18
C VAL A 341 -1.74 -20.56 -10.11
N SER A 342 -2.75 -19.77 -9.75
CA SER A 342 -4.15 -20.20 -9.67
C SER A 342 -5.06 -19.40 -10.61
N LEU A 343 -6.07 -20.09 -11.13
CA LEU A 343 -7.22 -19.52 -11.82
C LEU A 343 -8.50 -20.07 -11.16
N LEU A 344 -9.39 -19.18 -10.73
CA LEU A 344 -10.82 -19.46 -10.67
C LEU A 344 -11.45 -18.60 -11.75
N PHE A 345 -12.27 -19.20 -12.60
CA PHE A 345 -13.04 -18.51 -13.63
C PHE A 345 -14.46 -19.04 -13.53
N ASP A 346 -15.44 -18.16 -13.41
CA ASP A 346 -16.83 -18.48 -13.69
C ASP A 346 -17.22 -17.83 -15.02
N GLY A 347 -18.18 -18.45 -15.73
CA GLY A 347 -18.78 -17.91 -16.93
C GLY A 347 -20.06 -17.12 -16.66
N GLY A 348 -20.62 -17.20 -15.45
CA GLY A 348 -21.67 -16.35 -14.91
C GLY A 348 -22.99 -17.06 -14.58
N GLY A 349 -23.67 -16.51 -13.58
CA GLY A 349 -25.03 -16.80 -13.07
C GLY A 349 -25.23 -16.10 -11.71
N ASP A 350 -26.29 -16.41 -10.94
CA ASP A 350 -26.46 -15.79 -9.61
C ASP A 350 -25.64 -16.56 -8.53
N ASP A 351 -24.38 -16.19 -8.29
CA ASP A 351 -23.36 -17.01 -7.62
C ASP A 351 -23.11 -16.75 -6.11
N LEU A 352 -22.61 -17.80 -5.43
CA LEU A 352 -22.29 -17.76 -4.00
C LEU A 352 -20.86 -18.22 -3.67
N TYR A 353 -19.99 -17.26 -3.38
CA TYR A 353 -18.61 -17.48 -2.96
C TYR A 353 -18.42 -17.29 -1.46
N THR A 354 -18.24 -18.38 -0.72
CA THR A 354 -17.97 -18.35 0.74
C THR A 354 -16.64 -19.02 1.06
N ALA A 355 -15.71 -18.29 1.72
CA ALA A 355 -14.39 -18.81 2.04
C ALA A 355 -13.78 -18.30 3.36
N GLY A 356 -12.81 -19.08 3.85
CA GLY A 356 -11.96 -18.71 4.98
C GLY A 356 -10.89 -17.68 4.63
N TRP A 357 -9.79 -17.68 5.39
CA TRP A 357 -8.68 -16.74 5.19
C TRP A 357 -7.81 -17.07 3.99
N PHE A 358 -7.19 -16.05 3.38
CA PHE A 358 -6.31 -16.18 2.22
C PHE A 358 -7.06 -16.85 1.06
N SER A 359 -8.04 -16.14 0.51
CA SER A 359 -9.04 -16.67 -0.42
C SER A 359 -9.52 -15.62 -1.43
N GLN A 360 -10.44 -15.96 -2.33
CA GLN A 360 -11.07 -15.02 -3.29
C GLN A 360 -10.03 -14.17 -4.04
N GLY A 361 -9.06 -14.81 -4.68
CA GLY A 361 -7.91 -14.16 -5.31
C GLY A 361 -6.87 -13.68 -4.30
N ALA A 362 -6.06 -14.59 -3.75
CA ALA A 362 -5.05 -14.27 -2.73
C ALA A 362 -3.67 -14.85 -3.08
N ALA A 363 -2.61 -14.04 -3.06
CA ALA A 363 -1.28 -14.47 -3.53
C ALA A 363 -0.08 -14.01 -2.66
N VAL A 364 0.96 -14.87 -2.60
CA VAL A 364 2.31 -14.57 -2.08
C VAL A 364 3.34 -15.18 -3.02
N CYS A 365 4.30 -14.38 -3.53
CA CYS A 365 5.35 -14.84 -4.46
C CYS A 365 4.81 -15.65 -5.66
N GLY A 366 3.59 -15.34 -6.11
CA GLY A 366 2.80 -16.12 -7.05
C GLY A 366 1.71 -15.26 -7.70
N ILE A 367 0.87 -15.90 -8.51
CA ILE A 367 -0.18 -15.25 -9.29
C ILE A 367 -1.52 -15.90 -8.97
N ALA A 368 -2.50 -15.13 -8.53
CA ALA A 368 -3.88 -15.55 -8.37
C ALA A 368 -4.78 -14.74 -9.30
N LEU A 369 -5.55 -15.44 -10.14
CA LEU A 369 -6.58 -14.87 -10.99
C LEU A 369 -7.93 -15.42 -10.51
N PHE A 370 -8.86 -14.55 -10.18
CA PHE A 370 -10.27 -14.86 -9.96
C PHE A 370 -11.04 -14.00 -10.96
N THR A 371 -11.89 -14.62 -11.77
CA THR A 371 -12.78 -13.95 -12.70
C THR A 371 -14.19 -14.46 -12.47
N ASP A 372 -15.15 -13.56 -12.33
CA ASP A 372 -16.54 -13.77 -12.71
C ASP A 372 -16.85 -12.92 -13.95
N VAL A 373 -17.91 -13.23 -14.69
CA VAL A 373 -18.22 -12.64 -16.01
C VAL A 373 -19.56 -11.91 -16.04
N SER A 374 -20.54 -12.35 -15.26
CA SER A 374 -21.83 -11.68 -15.13
C SER A 374 -22.73 -12.45 -14.18
N GLY A 375 -23.38 -11.79 -13.24
CA GLY A 375 -24.14 -12.52 -12.26
C GLY A 375 -24.99 -11.67 -11.32
N ARG A 376 -25.18 -12.21 -10.12
CA ARG A 376 -25.60 -11.42 -8.97
C ARG A 376 -25.07 -12.02 -7.67
N ASP A 377 -23.87 -11.59 -7.33
CA ASP A 377 -22.93 -12.50 -6.68
C ASP A 377 -22.65 -12.08 -5.24
N LEU A 378 -22.39 -13.08 -4.40
CA LEU A 378 -22.04 -12.87 -3.00
C LEU A 378 -20.65 -13.42 -2.70
N TYR A 379 -19.70 -12.49 -2.55
CA TYR A 379 -18.36 -12.75 -2.05
C TYR A 379 -18.31 -12.53 -0.54
N ASP A 380 -18.31 -13.62 0.23
CA ASP A 380 -18.19 -13.60 1.70
C ASP A 380 -16.87 -14.26 2.14
N GLY A 381 -15.89 -13.42 2.49
CA GLY A 381 -14.54 -13.81 2.87
C GLY A 381 -14.18 -13.42 4.30
N ALA A 382 -13.54 -14.31 5.05
CA ALA A 382 -13.17 -13.99 6.43
C ALA A 382 -11.94 -13.04 6.58
N GLY A 383 -11.19 -12.79 5.49
CA GLY A 383 -10.07 -11.84 5.43
C GLY A 383 -8.85 -12.34 4.62
N TYR A 384 -7.94 -11.43 4.27
CA TYR A 384 -6.81 -11.69 3.34
C TYR A 384 -7.27 -12.19 1.95
N GLY A 385 -8.41 -11.70 1.46
CA GLY A 385 -8.99 -12.11 0.18
C GLY A 385 -9.66 -11.00 -0.61
N GLN A 386 -10.44 -11.31 -1.64
CA GLN A 386 -11.03 -10.33 -2.58
C GLN A 386 -9.93 -9.46 -3.19
N ALA A 387 -9.05 -10.10 -3.98
CA ALA A 387 -7.78 -9.55 -4.44
C ALA A 387 -6.85 -9.12 -3.29
N PHE A 388 -6.11 -10.08 -2.74
CA PHE A 388 -5.05 -9.86 -1.74
C PHE A 388 -3.65 -10.21 -2.28
N ALA A 389 -2.71 -9.25 -2.26
CA ALA A 389 -1.34 -9.46 -2.74
C ALA A 389 -0.27 -9.19 -1.67
N SER A 390 0.42 -10.25 -1.24
CA SER A 390 1.58 -10.19 -0.36
C SER A 390 2.89 -9.98 -1.16
N THR A 391 4.05 -10.11 -0.50
CA THR A 391 5.40 -10.10 -1.08
C THR A 391 5.50 -10.68 -2.50
N TYR A 392 5.92 -9.86 -3.47
CA TYR A 392 6.16 -10.23 -4.88
C TYR A 392 5.01 -11.03 -5.51
N ALA A 393 3.76 -10.63 -5.26
CA ALA A 393 2.59 -11.30 -5.80
C ALA A 393 1.82 -10.44 -6.81
N TYR A 394 1.03 -11.09 -7.64
CA TYR A 394 -0.10 -10.48 -8.34
C TYR A 394 -1.38 -11.21 -7.92
N ALA A 395 -2.40 -10.47 -7.51
CA ALA A 395 -3.72 -11.01 -7.23
C ALA A 395 -4.77 -10.12 -7.91
N ALA A 396 -5.65 -10.75 -8.69
CA ALA A 396 -6.81 -10.10 -9.27
C ALA A 396 -8.09 -10.83 -8.85
N LEU A 397 -9.12 -10.05 -8.53
CA LEU A 397 -10.53 -10.44 -8.62
C LEU A 397 -11.13 -9.47 -9.63
N THR A 398 -11.68 -10.01 -10.71
CA THR A 398 -12.37 -9.25 -11.75
C THR A 398 -13.79 -9.76 -11.86
N ASP A 399 -14.75 -8.87 -11.71
CA ASP A 399 -16.17 -9.13 -11.91
C ASP A 399 -16.64 -8.50 -13.23
N GLY A 400 -17.86 -8.80 -13.66
CA GLY A 400 -18.45 -8.42 -14.93
C GLY A 400 -19.70 -7.55 -14.81
N GLU A 401 -20.83 -8.06 -15.29
CA GLU A 401 -22.12 -7.35 -15.22
C GLU A 401 -22.98 -7.94 -14.07
N GLY A 402 -23.22 -7.21 -12.98
CA GLY A 402 -23.95 -7.76 -11.83
C GLY A 402 -24.68 -6.74 -10.92
N ASN A 403 -24.96 -7.10 -9.65
CA ASN A 403 -25.48 -6.23 -8.57
C ASN A 403 -25.08 -6.84 -7.21
N ASP A 404 -23.81 -6.69 -6.87
CA ASP A 404 -23.00 -7.69 -6.18
C ASP A 404 -22.63 -7.26 -4.76
N VAL A 405 -22.14 -8.23 -3.98
CA VAL A 405 -21.95 -8.05 -2.54
C VAL A 405 -20.60 -8.59 -2.12
N TYR A 406 -19.68 -7.66 -1.86
CA TYR A 406 -18.33 -7.93 -1.39
C TYR A 406 -18.25 -7.72 0.13
N ARG A 407 -18.27 -8.80 0.90
CA ARG A 407 -18.10 -8.77 2.36
C ARG A 407 -16.75 -9.35 2.76
N SER A 408 -15.98 -8.61 3.56
CA SER A 408 -14.74 -9.13 4.15
C SER A 408 -14.54 -8.76 5.62
N GLY A 409 -14.28 -9.77 6.47
CA GLY A 409 -13.82 -9.59 7.85
C GLY A 409 -14.47 -10.52 8.86
N GLY A 410 -14.91 -9.98 10.00
CA GLY A 410 -15.69 -10.69 11.02
C GLY A 410 -14.96 -11.79 11.83
N LEU A 411 -13.75 -12.21 11.47
CA LEU A 411 -13.03 -13.27 12.19
C LEU A 411 -12.07 -12.77 13.28
N VAL A 412 -11.15 -11.86 12.95
CA VAL A 412 -10.08 -11.41 13.87
C VAL A 412 -10.19 -9.90 14.15
N ARG A 413 -10.30 -9.56 15.43
CA ARG A 413 -10.38 -8.18 15.92
C ARG A 413 -9.11 -7.38 15.65
N HIS A 414 -9.23 -6.07 15.48
CA HIS A 414 -8.10 -5.14 15.34
C HIS A 414 -7.59 -4.66 16.71
N GLU A 415 -7.32 -5.60 17.60
CA GLU A 415 -6.71 -5.31 18.90
C GLU A 415 -5.24 -4.87 18.76
N PRO A 416 -4.73 -3.98 19.64
CA PRO A 416 -5.43 -3.24 20.70
C PRO A 416 -5.99 -1.89 20.23
N LEU A 417 -5.85 -1.52 18.94
CA LEU A 417 -6.15 -0.17 18.44
C LEU A 417 -7.65 0.08 18.25
N ARG A 418 -8.37 -0.91 17.73
CA ARG A 418 -9.82 -0.91 17.50
C ARG A 418 -10.37 -2.29 17.94
N PRO A 419 -10.49 -2.55 19.25
CA PRO A 419 -10.84 -3.86 19.76
C PRO A 419 -12.26 -4.32 19.42
N GLU A 420 -13.16 -3.42 19.02
CA GLU A 420 -14.53 -3.74 18.62
C GLU A 420 -14.72 -3.91 17.11
N ASP A 421 -13.68 -3.63 16.32
CA ASP A 421 -13.69 -3.72 14.86
C ASP A 421 -12.76 -4.87 14.39
N TYR A 422 -12.92 -5.32 13.16
CA TYR A 422 -12.27 -6.49 12.58
C TYR A 422 -11.25 -6.14 11.49
N ARG A 423 -10.23 -6.99 11.31
CA ARG A 423 -9.28 -6.90 10.20
C ARG A 423 -9.84 -7.62 8.98
N SER A 424 -10.04 -6.88 7.88
CA SER A 424 -10.48 -7.42 6.59
C SER A 424 -9.26 -7.76 5.73
N LEU A 425 -8.36 -6.79 5.51
CA LEU A 425 -7.13 -6.96 4.72
C LEU A 425 -7.45 -7.47 3.29
N SER A 426 -8.42 -6.81 2.65
CA SER A 426 -9.16 -7.32 1.48
C SER A 426 -9.55 -6.23 0.47
N GLN A 427 -10.27 -6.60 -0.60
CA GLN A 427 -10.85 -5.67 -1.59
C GLN A 427 -9.75 -4.82 -2.24
N GLY A 428 -8.82 -5.47 -2.93
CA GLY A 428 -7.65 -4.82 -3.50
C GLY A 428 -6.62 -4.40 -2.44
N PHE A 429 -6.40 -5.21 -1.41
CA PHE A 429 -5.37 -4.93 -0.39
C PHE A 429 -4.04 -5.59 -0.73
N ALA A 430 -2.94 -4.85 -0.64
CA ALA A 430 -1.61 -5.39 -0.87
C ALA A 430 -0.61 -5.02 0.23
N THR A 431 0.25 -5.96 0.63
CA THR A 431 1.32 -5.70 1.60
C THR A 431 2.64 -6.40 1.33
N GLY A 432 3.76 -5.74 1.69
CA GLY A 432 5.06 -6.40 1.79
C GLY A 432 5.34 -6.94 3.19
N ALA A 433 6.26 -7.92 3.27
CA ALA A 433 6.79 -8.42 4.54
C ALA A 433 7.74 -7.38 5.16
N ARG A 434 7.17 -6.46 5.94
CA ARG A 434 7.89 -5.41 6.67
C ARG A 434 8.88 -6.02 7.69
N PRO A 435 10.05 -5.40 7.94
CA PRO A 435 10.69 -4.31 7.21
C PRO A 435 11.64 -4.81 6.09
N ARG A 436 11.40 -6.01 5.54
CA ARG A 436 12.40 -6.79 4.78
C ARG A 436 12.18 -6.86 3.28
N SER A 437 10.92 -6.84 2.84
CA SER A 437 10.56 -7.08 1.45
C SER A 437 9.40 -6.21 1.01
N GLY A 438 9.43 -5.79 -0.25
CA GLY A 438 8.32 -5.20 -0.97
C GLY A 438 7.17 -6.18 -1.17
N GLY A 439 5.97 -5.63 -1.33
CA GLY A 439 4.72 -6.33 -1.52
C GLY A 439 4.42 -6.70 -2.96
N GLY A 440 3.15 -6.92 -3.23
CA GLY A 440 2.62 -7.24 -4.55
C GLY A 440 1.74 -6.15 -5.13
N ILE A 441 1.02 -6.54 -6.17
CA ILE A 441 -0.03 -5.76 -6.84
C ILE A 441 -1.35 -6.51 -6.63
N ALA A 442 -2.32 -5.87 -5.97
CA ALA A 442 -3.67 -6.38 -5.77
C ALA A 442 -4.68 -5.49 -6.50
N ILE A 443 -5.54 -6.11 -7.31
CA ILE A 443 -6.59 -5.42 -8.09
C ILE A 443 -7.93 -6.10 -7.82
N LEU A 444 -8.88 -5.39 -7.22
CA LEU A 444 -10.30 -5.68 -7.44
C LEU A 444 -10.76 -4.77 -8.60
N HIS A 445 -11.42 -5.34 -9.61
CA HIS A 445 -11.98 -4.58 -10.72
C HIS A 445 -13.39 -5.08 -11.03
N ASP A 446 -14.39 -4.27 -10.73
CA ASP A 446 -15.78 -4.47 -11.14
C ASP A 446 -16.05 -3.73 -12.47
N ILE A 447 -16.93 -4.26 -13.31
CA ILE A 447 -17.19 -3.72 -14.66
C ILE A 447 -18.52 -2.97 -14.74
N SER A 448 -19.56 -3.39 -14.02
CA SER A 448 -20.79 -2.61 -13.82
C SER A 448 -21.82 -3.32 -12.94
N GLY A 449 -22.40 -2.60 -11.98
CA GLY A 449 -23.53 -3.12 -11.21
C GLY A 449 -24.33 -2.08 -10.42
N ASN A 450 -24.67 -2.41 -9.17
CA ASN A 450 -25.07 -1.48 -8.11
C ASN A 450 -24.68 -2.14 -6.77
N ASP A 451 -23.43 -1.92 -6.37
CA ASP A 451 -22.65 -2.93 -5.68
C ASP A 451 -22.33 -2.54 -4.23
N PHE A 452 -22.23 -3.54 -3.35
CA PHE A 452 -22.10 -3.32 -1.92
C PHE A 452 -20.77 -3.85 -1.39
N TYR A 453 -19.81 -2.94 -1.24
CA TYR A 453 -18.50 -3.20 -0.69
C TYR A 453 -18.48 -2.97 0.82
N ASP A 454 -18.40 -4.04 1.61
CA ASP A 454 -18.40 -4.01 3.09
C ASP A 454 -17.12 -4.61 3.67
N ALA A 455 -16.31 -3.75 4.27
CA ALA A 455 -15.10 -4.12 4.99
C ALA A 455 -14.94 -3.25 6.24
N GLU A 456 -14.07 -3.63 7.17
CA GLU A 456 -13.84 -2.85 8.38
C GLU A 456 -12.47 -2.16 8.35
N ILE A 457 -11.39 -2.91 8.54
CA ILE A 457 -10.03 -2.36 8.62
C ILE A 457 -9.16 -2.93 7.50
N TYR A 458 -8.48 -2.04 6.76
CA TYR A 458 -7.66 -2.34 5.58
C TYR A 458 -8.48 -2.98 4.44
N GLY A 459 -9.31 -2.17 3.79
CA GLY A 459 -10.15 -2.57 2.66
C GLY A 459 -10.25 -1.48 1.58
N GLN A 460 -10.72 -1.85 0.39
CA GLN A 460 -11.07 -0.92 -0.70
C GLN A 460 -9.85 -0.16 -1.24
N GLY A 461 -8.96 -0.86 -1.95
CA GLY A 461 -7.87 -0.28 -2.74
C GLY A 461 -6.70 0.27 -1.93
N VAL A 462 -6.06 -0.60 -1.12
CA VAL A 462 -5.10 -0.17 -0.08
C VAL A 462 -3.73 -0.82 -0.24
N GLY A 463 -2.70 0.03 -0.28
CA GLY A 463 -1.31 -0.40 -0.18
C GLY A 463 -0.75 -0.21 1.23
N TYR A 464 -0.06 -1.22 1.76
CA TYR A 464 0.73 -1.17 2.98
C TYR A 464 2.16 -1.70 2.75
N TRP A 465 3.21 -0.92 3.01
CA TRP A 465 4.62 -1.35 2.83
C TRP A 465 5.01 -1.83 1.41
N TYR A 466 5.46 -0.89 0.57
CA TYR A 466 6.05 -1.16 -0.75
C TYR A 466 5.19 -2.05 -1.66
N SER A 467 3.90 -1.75 -1.72
CA SER A 467 2.88 -2.48 -2.48
C SER A 467 1.99 -1.52 -3.28
N LEU A 468 1.19 -2.08 -4.20
CA LEU A 468 0.03 -1.39 -4.78
C LEU A 468 -1.23 -2.20 -4.48
N GLY A 469 -2.21 -1.58 -3.82
CA GLY A 469 -3.58 -2.09 -3.77
C GLY A 469 -4.53 -1.15 -4.51
N ALA A 470 -5.42 -1.69 -5.32
CA ALA A 470 -6.42 -0.93 -6.06
C ALA A 470 -7.80 -1.61 -6.04
N LEU A 471 -8.83 -0.79 -5.92
CA LEU A 471 -10.21 -1.11 -6.27
C LEU A 471 -10.57 -0.20 -7.46
N LEU A 472 -11.06 -0.79 -8.54
CA LEU A 472 -11.57 -0.09 -9.71
C LEU A 472 -13.03 -0.49 -9.89
N ASP A 473 -13.90 0.47 -10.11
CA ASP A 473 -15.28 0.25 -10.54
C ASP A 473 -15.48 0.98 -11.88
N ASP A 474 -16.04 0.30 -12.87
CA ASP A 474 -16.36 0.90 -14.17
C ASP A 474 -17.83 1.40 -14.25
N GLY A 475 -18.65 1.21 -13.20
CA GLY A 475 -19.77 2.08 -12.81
C GLY A 475 -21.09 1.40 -12.40
N GLY A 476 -21.77 1.94 -11.39
CA GLY A 476 -23.05 1.46 -10.88
C GLY A 476 -23.91 2.52 -10.19
N ASN A 477 -24.27 2.27 -8.93
CA ASN A 477 -24.78 3.23 -7.92
C ASN A 477 -24.43 2.63 -6.55
N ASP A 478 -23.17 2.81 -6.17
CA ASP A 478 -22.43 1.84 -5.38
C ASP A 478 -22.27 2.30 -3.93
N SER A 479 -21.98 1.34 -3.05
CA SER A 479 -22.04 1.57 -1.61
C SER A 479 -20.84 0.97 -0.90
N TYR A 480 -19.85 1.84 -0.68
CA TYR A 480 -18.57 1.55 -0.04
C TYR A 480 -18.67 1.80 1.48
N SER A 481 -18.88 0.72 2.23
CA SER A 481 -18.90 0.67 3.70
C SER A 481 -17.51 0.30 4.27
N LEU A 482 -16.92 1.19 5.07
CA LEU A 482 -15.62 1.00 5.71
C LEU A 482 -15.58 1.47 7.17
N THR A 483 -14.71 0.88 8.01
CA THR A 483 -14.35 1.44 9.32
C THR A 483 -13.09 2.32 9.30
N GLN A 484 -11.93 1.87 8.83
CA GLN A 484 -10.68 2.68 8.84
C GLN A 484 -9.60 2.12 7.89
N TYR A 485 -8.69 2.98 7.41
CA TYR A 485 -7.57 2.62 6.54
C TYR A 485 -8.02 2.01 5.20
N GLY A 486 -8.78 2.76 4.41
CA GLY A 486 -9.36 2.27 3.16
C GLY A 486 -9.83 3.35 2.20
N GLN A 487 -10.49 2.92 1.12
CA GLN A 487 -10.95 3.78 0.02
C GLN A 487 -9.78 4.55 -0.61
N GLY A 488 -8.89 3.81 -1.27
CA GLY A 488 -7.73 4.36 -1.98
C GLY A 488 -6.56 4.79 -1.08
N ALA A 489 -6.50 4.29 0.15
CA ALA A 489 -5.55 4.76 1.15
C ALA A 489 -4.14 4.14 0.98
N GLY A 490 -3.12 4.99 0.86
CA GLY A 490 -1.71 4.55 0.86
C GLY A 490 -1.07 4.64 2.24
N ILE A 491 -0.49 3.54 2.74
CA ILE A 491 0.06 3.46 4.10
C ILE A 491 1.51 2.94 4.10
N HIS A 492 2.42 3.66 4.78
CA HIS A 492 3.83 3.28 4.98
C HIS A 492 4.56 2.89 3.68
N LEU A 493 4.99 3.87 2.88
CA LEU A 493 5.77 3.63 1.65
C LEU A 493 5.06 2.72 0.62
N ALA A 494 3.73 2.83 0.49
CA ALA A 494 2.93 2.05 -0.47
C ALA A 494 1.95 2.93 -1.28
N CYS A 495 1.22 2.31 -2.20
CA CYS A 495 0.26 2.94 -3.09
C CYS A 495 -1.16 2.40 -2.84
N GLY A 496 -2.11 3.27 -2.53
CA GLY A 496 -3.55 2.95 -2.56
C GLY A 496 -4.24 3.70 -3.69
N VAL A 497 -5.22 3.06 -4.33
CA VAL A 497 -6.04 3.63 -5.42
C VAL A 497 -7.48 3.14 -5.27
N LEU A 498 -8.44 4.06 -5.28
CA LEU A 498 -9.83 3.78 -5.65
C LEU A 498 -10.13 4.65 -6.87
N GLU A 499 -10.67 4.05 -7.93
CA GLU A 499 -11.17 4.77 -9.11
C GLU A 499 -12.57 4.23 -9.42
N ASP A 500 -13.56 5.11 -9.39
CA ASP A 500 -14.93 4.86 -9.86
C ASP A 500 -15.14 5.61 -11.19
N ARG A 501 -16.04 5.15 -12.05
CA ARG A 501 -16.30 5.75 -13.36
C ARG A 501 -17.65 6.43 -13.48
N SER A 502 -18.68 5.96 -12.78
CA SER A 502 -20.01 6.57 -12.84
C SER A 502 -21.04 5.86 -11.97
N GLY A 503 -21.74 6.61 -11.12
CA GLY A 503 -22.94 6.18 -10.40
C GLY A 503 -23.47 7.33 -9.55
N ASP A 504 -24.58 7.17 -8.82
CA ASP A 504 -24.91 8.10 -7.71
C ASP A 504 -24.40 7.45 -6.41
N ASP A 505 -23.11 7.62 -6.11
CA ASP A 505 -22.33 6.69 -5.29
C ASP A 505 -22.19 7.13 -3.82
N ARG A 506 -21.88 6.15 -2.95
CA ARG A 506 -21.78 6.39 -1.51
C ARG A 506 -20.54 5.79 -0.87
N TYR A 507 -19.71 6.67 -0.33
CA TYR A 507 -18.48 6.36 0.37
C TYR A 507 -18.58 6.64 1.88
N ASP A 508 -18.89 5.63 2.68
CA ASP A 508 -18.91 5.70 4.15
C ASP A 508 -17.60 5.15 4.74
N ALA A 509 -16.90 5.94 5.56
CA ALA A 509 -15.75 5.51 6.36
C ALA A 509 -15.87 5.97 7.82
N ARG A 510 -16.01 5.05 8.78
CA ARG A 510 -16.22 5.44 10.18
C ARG A 510 -15.08 6.31 10.75
N PHE A 511 -13.84 6.10 10.30
CA PHE A 511 -12.65 6.82 10.76
C PHE A 511 -11.59 7.04 9.66
N GLY A 512 -10.88 8.17 9.74
CA GLY A 512 -9.67 8.40 8.94
C GLY A 512 -8.42 7.71 9.51
N PRO A 513 -7.36 7.47 8.71
CA PRO A 513 -7.21 7.82 7.29
C PRO A 513 -8.08 6.95 6.39
N SER A 514 -8.75 7.58 5.43
CA SER A 514 -9.57 6.96 4.38
C SER A 514 -9.73 7.92 3.19
N GLN A 515 -10.33 7.50 2.08
CA GLN A 515 -10.78 8.36 0.97
C GLN A 515 -9.63 9.16 0.35
N GLY A 516 -8.75 8.46 -0.38
CA GLY A 516 -7.56 9.01 -1.03
C GLY A 516 -6.44 9.43 -0.07
N ALA A 517 -6.57 9.13 1.23
CA ALA A 517 -5.57 9.50 2.24
C ALA A 517 -4.22 8.80 2.03
N ALA A 518 -3.15 9.49 2.44
CA ALA A 518 -1.80 8.95 2.37
C ALA A 518 -1.05 9.16 3.69
N HIS A 519 -0.40 8.11 4.21
CA HIS A 519 0.38 8.16 5.44
C HIS A 519 1.79 7.60 5.28
N ASP A 520 2.78 8.34 5.80
CA ASP A 520 4.17 7.89 5.95
C ASP A 520 4.83 7.55 4.62
N LEU A 521 5.09 8.60 3.82
CA LEU A 521 5.75 8.54 2.49
C LEU A 521 4.99 7.76 1.42
N ALA A 522 3.83 7.21 1.74
CA ALA A 522 2.92 6.56 0.80
C ALA A 522 2.20 7.56 -0.14
N VAL A 523 1.59 7.03 -1.19
CA VAL A 523 0.67 7.77 -2.08
C VAL A 523 -0.72 7.15 -2.04
N GLY A 524 -1.75 8.00 -1.95
CA GLY A 524 -3.15 7.59 -1.96
C GLY A 524 -3.93 8.38 -3.02
N ALA A 525 -4.89 7.72 -3.65
CA ALA A 525 -5.75 8.29 -4.68
C ALA A 525 -7.19 7.78 -4.48
N LEU A 526 -8.16 8.69 -4.43
CA LEU A 526 -9.56 8.43 -4.77
C LEU A 526 -9.89 9.31 -5.98
N ILE A 527 -10.47 8.72 -7.01
CA ILE A 527 -10.86 9.41 -8.25
C ILE A 527 -12.27 8.94 -8.63
N ASP A 528 -13.23 9.83 -8.49
CA ASP A 528 -14.56 9.70 -9.10
C ASP A 528 -14.61 10.48 -10.41
N TYR A 529 -15.53 10.10 -11.29
CA TYR A 529 -15.69 10.63 -12.65
C TYR A 529 -17.06 11.27 -12.91
N SER A 530 -18.14 10.78 -12.30
CA SER A 530 -19.47 11.40 -12.44
C SER A 530 -20.56 10.75 -11.57
N GLY A 531 -21.24 11.55 -10.74
CA GLY A 531 -22.35 11.12 -9.91
C GLY A 531 -23.00 12.25 -9.11
N ASP A 532 -24.17 12.05 -8.50
CA ASP A 532 -24.62 12.91 -7.38
C ASP A 532 -24.17 12.27 -6.04
N ASP A 533 -22.89 12.41 -5.67
CA ASP A 533 -22.16 11.51 -4.77
C ASP A 533 -22.16 11.89 -3.28
N GLN A 534 -21.89 10.90 -2.41
CA GLN A 534 -21.93 11.05 -0.95
C GLN A 534 -20.70 10.49 -0.24
N TYR A 535 -19.79 11.37 0.19
CA TYR A 535 -18.55 11.03 0.90
C TYR A 535 -18.64 11.36 2.39
N THR A 536 -18.80 10.34 3.24
CA THR A 536 -18.87 10.49 4.70
C THR A 536 -17.66 9.87 5.39
N ALA A 537 -16.89 10.67 6.15
CA ALA A 537 -15.79 10.17 6.99
C ALA A 537 -15.70 10.85 8.36
N SER A 538 -15.05 10.25 9.39
CA SER A 538 -14.63 11.09 10.54
C SER A 538 -13.64 12.15 10.07
N GLY A 539 -12.68 11.76 9.23
CA GLY A 539 -11.75 12.59 8.50
C GLY A 539 -10.94 11.72 7.54
N GLY A 540 -9.99 12.30 6.81
CA GLY A 540 -9.10 11.56 5.91
C GLY A 540 -9.22 11.95 4.43
N GLN A 541 -10.39 12.42 3.99
CA GLN A 541 -10.66 12.84 2.60
C GLN A 541 -9.53 13.69 2.01
N GLY A 542 -8.79 13.14 1.05
CA GLY A 542 -7.65 13.78 0.39
C GLY A 542 -6.55 14.25 1.35
N MET A 543 -6.28 13.51 2.44
CA MET A 543 -5.35 13.92 3.50
C MET A 543 -3.94 13.33 3.34
N ALA A 544 -2.90 14.17 3.40
CA ALA A 544 -1.50 13.73 3.39
C ALA A 544 -0.76 13.98 4.73
N ILE A 545 -0.41 12.91 5.44
CA ILE A 545 0.32 12.95 6.71
C ILE A 545 1.68 12.23 6.67
N THR A 546 2.67 12.76 7.40
CA THR A 546 3.99 12.15 7.60
C THR A 546 4.82 12.00 6.29
N ASN A 547 4.90 13.10 5.53
CA ASN A 547 5.63 13.25 4.27
C ASN A 547 5.07 12.46 3.07
N SER A 548 3.75 12.31 3.01
CA SER A 548 3.04 11.55 1.97
C SER A 548 2.50 12.44 0.83
N GLY A 549 1.81 11.84 -0.14
CA GLY A 549 1.12 12.52 -1.23
C GLY A 549 -0.30 12.00 -1.39
N ALA A 550 -1.31 12.84 -1.23
CA ALA A 550 -2.71 12.44 -1.33
C ALA A 550 -3.40 13.16 -2.50
N LEU A 551 -4.24 12.41 -3.21
CA LEU A 551 -5.11 12.90 -4.26
C LEU A 551 -6.53 12.45 -3.96
N PHE A 552 -7.46 13.40 -3.95
CA PHE A 552 -8.89 13.17 -4.02
C PHE A 552 -9.39 13.98 -5.21
N VAL A 553 -10.09 13.34 -6.13
CA VAL A 553 -10.70 13.97 -7.29
C VAL A 553 -12.13 13.46 -7.37
N ASP A 554 -13.04 14.41 -7.47
CA ASP A 554 -14.39 14.25 -7.98
C ASP A 554 -14.49 15.15 -9.22
N MET A 555 -15.20 14.72 -10.26
CA MET A 555 -15.15 15.36 -11.57
C MET A 555 -16.43 16.08 -12.00
N GLN A 556 -17.61 15.54 -11.67
CA GLN A 556 -18.90 15.98 -12.21
C GLN A 556 -20.04 15.52 -11.27
N GLY A 557 -20.76 16.42 -10.61
CA GLY A 557 -21.82 15.99 -9.71
C GLY A 557 -22.70 17.05 -9.05
N ASN A 558 -23.24 16.71 -7.88
CA ASN A 558 -23.89 17.62 -6.92
C ASN A 558 -23.69 17.07 -5.50
N ASP A 559 -22.48 17.22 -4.97
CA ASP A 559 -21.90 16.19 -4.10
C ASP A 559 -21.95 16.57 -2.61
N LEU A 560 -21.84 15.56 -1.73
CA LEU A 560 -21.91 15.72 -0.28
C LEU A 560 -20.61 15.26 0.40
N TYR A 561 -19.83 16.22 0.87
CA TYR A 561 -18.59 15.97 1.62
C TYR A 561 -18.81 16.15 3.14
N ALA A 562 -19.04 15.03 3.82
CA ALA A 562 -19.40 14.95 5.23
C ALA A 562 -18.21 14.55 6.13
N VAL A 563 -17.69 15.47 6.97
CA VAL A 563 -16.56 15.23 7.89
C VAL A 563 -16.70 15.84 9.28
N GLN A 564 -16.03 15.23 10.26
CA GLN A 564 -15.97 15.70 11.66
C GLN A 564 -14.61 16.33 12.03
N GLU A 565 -13.51 15.79 11.51
CA GLU A 565 -12.12 16.12 11.81
C GLU A 565 -11.55 17.13 10.80
N ASN A 566 -12.18 18.31 10.75
CA ASN A 566 -11.99 19.36 9.73
C ASN A 566 -10.55 19.78 9.38
N SER A 567 -9.55 19.51 10.23
CA SER A 567 -8.12 19.78 9.95
C SER A 567 -7.43 18.71 9.10
N SER A 568 -8.08 17.56 8.97
CA SER A 568 -7.56 16.29 8.48
C SER A 568 -8.30 15.81 7.22
N SER A 569 -8.97 16.71 6.51
CA SER A 569 -9.84 16.44 5.36
C SER A 569 -9.82 17.59 4.35
N HIS A 570 -10.31 17.35 3.13
CA HIS A 570 -10.33 18.25 1.97
C HIS A 570 -8.99 18.98 1.80
N GLY A 571 -7.96 18.23 1.38
CA GLY A 571 -6.58 18.71 1.21
C GLY A 571 -5.81 18.85 2.53
N GLY A 572 -6.20 18.12 3.58
CA GLY A 572 -5.59 18.21 4.91
C GLY A 572 -4.14 17.71 4.96
N THR A 573 -3.26 18.41 5.69
CA THR A 573 -1.83 18.08 5.73
C THR A 573 -1.26 18.08 7.16
N ARG A 574 -0.32 17.17 7.44
CA ARG A 574 0.47 17.19 8.70
C ARG A 574 1.94 16.89 8.44
N ALA A 575 2.75 17.93 8.37
CA ALA A 575 4.18 17.81 8.07
C ALA A 575 4.95 17.04 9.17
N ALA A 576 5.97 16.29 8.76
CA ALA A 576 6.89 15.60 9.66
C ALA A 576 8.32 15.70 9.13
N ARG A 577 9.29 15.24 9.93
CA ARG A 577 10.70 15.06 9.53
C ARG A 577 11.41 16.31 8.96
N ASN A 578 10.85 17.51 9.13
CA ASN A 578 11.33 18.80 8.60
C ASN A 578 11.16 19.01 7.08
N PHE A 579 10.19 18.34 6.46
CA PHE A 579 9.72 18.66 5.10
C PHE A 579 8.20 18.45 4.98
N GLY A 580 7.58 18.83 3.86
CA GLY A 580 6.13 18.88 3.73
C GLY A 580 5.46 17.56 3.30
N ASN A 581 4.14 17.64 3.09
CA ASN A 581 3.31 16.70 2.31
C ASN A 581 2.70 17.48 1.15
N LEU A 582 2.22 16.81 0.11
CA LEU A 582 1.34 17.42 -0.88
C LEU A 582 -0.03 16.75 -0.79
N ALA A 583 -1.08 17.54 -0.57
CA ALA A 583 -2.46 17.07 -0.62
C ALA A 583 -3.22 17.93 -1.63
N LEU A 584 -3.94 17.28 -2.53
CA LEU A 584 -4.86 17.92 -3.46
C LEU A 584 -6.23 17.26 -3.32
N PHE A 585 -7.22 18.08 -3.02
CA PHE A 585 -8.63 17.75 -3.15
C PHE A 585 -9.18 18.55 -4.33
N VAL A 586 -9.84 17.90 -5.26
CA VAL A 586 -10.49 18.55 -6.41
C VAL A 586 -11.94 18.07 -6.46
N ASP A 587 -12.82 19.04 -6.60
CA ASP A 587 -14.21 18.92 -6.99
C ASP A 587 -14.38 19.81 -8.25
N GLY A 588 -15.22 19.38 -9.18
CA GLY A 588 -15.09 19.69 -10.61
C GLY A 588 -16.15 20.59 -11.19
N GLU A 589 -17.39 20.13 -11.17
CA GLU A 589 -18.58 20.83 -11.63
C GLU A 589 -19.77 20.33 -10.81
N GLY A 590 -20.43 21.20 -10.06
CA GLY A 590 -21.59 20.78 -9.28
C GLY A 590 -22.30 21.91 -8.55
N LYS A 591 -22.98 21.54 -7.46
CA LYS A 591 -23.58 22.49 -6.52
C LYS A 591 -23.61 21.90 -5.10
N ASP A 592 -22.47 22.03 -4.44
CA ASP A 592 -21.95 20.97 -3.58
C ASP A 592 -22.04 21.31 -2.09
N SER A 593 -22.05 20.29 -1.24
CA SER A 593 -22.42 20.39 0.16
C SER A 593 -21.30 19.93 1.08
N TYR A 594 -20.62 20.89 1.69
CA TYR A 594 -19.51 20.64 2.61
C TYR A 594 -19.94 20.79 4.06
N SER A 595 -19.65 19.78 4.88
CA SER A 595 -19.68 19.93 6.33
C SER A 595 -18.27 20.14 6.88
N GLY A 596 -18.12 21.17 7.71
CA GLY A 596 -16.90 21.40 8.48
C GLY A 596 -15.71 22.02 7.72
N GLY A 597 -14.88 22.75 8.46
CA GLY A 597 -13.62 23.31 7.96
C GLY A 597 -13.79 24.59 7.14
N GLU A 598 -12.92 24.73 6.14
CA GLU A 598 -12.92 25.85 5.18
C GLU A 598 -13.53 25.47 3.81
N GLY A 599 -13.87 24.19 3.62
CA GLY A 599 -14.56 23.72 2.43
C GLY A 599 -15.96 24.34 2.34
N ALA A 600 -16.32 24.76 1.15
CA ALA A 600 -17.59 25.39 0.86
C ALA A 600 -17.80 25.37 -0.64
N ASP A 601 -19.06 25.12 -1.02
CA ASP A 601 -19.59 25.16 -2.39
C ASP A 601 -18.77 26.14 -3.20
N SER A 602 -17.96 25.53 -4.03
CA SER A 602 -17.37 26.08 -5.20
C SER A 602 -16.53 27.32 -4.99
N SER A 603 -15.52 27.07 -4.15
CA SER A 603 -14.45 27.96 -3.76
C SER A 603 -13.09 27.27 -3.79
N VAL A 604 -12.02 28.07 -3.76
CA VAL A 604 -10.66 27.55 -3.51
C VAL A 604 -10.35 27.74 -2.03
N TRP A 605 -9.70 26.77 -1.38
CA TRP A 605 -9.16 26.95 -0.03
C TRP A 605 -7.76 26.34 0.13
N PHE A 606 -7.07 26.78 1.18
CA PHE A 606 -5.70 26.39 1.50
C PHE A 606 -5.65 25.92 2.95
N ARG A 607 -5.29 24.65 3.18
CA ARG A 607 -5.14 24.14 4.55
C ARG A 607 -3.85 24.66 5.20
N ASP A 608 -2.74 24.62 4.47
CA ASP A 608 -1.46 25.19 4.93
C ASP A 608 -0.65 25.82 3.77
N ALA A 609 0.66 25.53 3.70
CA ALA A 609 1.52 25.91 2.57
C ALA A 609 1.37 24.96 1.36
N TYR A 610 0.92 23.72 1.55
CA TYR A 610 0.94 22.65 0.54
C TYR A 610 -0.25 21.68 0.58
N GLY A 611 -1.24 21.92 1.44
CA GLY A 611 -2.58 21.33 1.36
C GLY A 611 -3.51 22.25 0.58
N TYR A 612 -3.92 21.79 -0.60
CA TYR A 612 -4.74 22.54 -1.56
C TYR A 612 -6.09 21.88 -1.75
N ALA A 613 -7.11 22.70 -1.96
CA ALA A 613 -8.42 22.24 -2.38
C ALA A 613 -9.08 23.22 -3.36
N VAL A 614 -9.78 22.69 -4.34
CA VAL A 614 -10.48 23.43 -5.40
C VAL A 614 -11.85 22.82 -5.62
N ASP A 615 -12.83 23.70 -5.79
CA ASP A 615 -14.23 23.47 -6.16
C ASP A 615 -14.71 24.76 -6.94
N VAL A 616 -15.70 24.73 -7.86
CA VAL A 616 -16.10 25.86 -8.78
C VAL A 616 -17.56 25.81 -9.37
N ALA A 617 -18.44 26.84 -9.26
CA ALA A 617 -18.33 28.18 -8.62
C ALA A 617 -19.59 28.67 -7.83
N PHE A 618 -19.41 29.16 -6.56
CA PHE A 618 -20.16 30.16 -5.74
C PHE A 618 -20.90 29.92 -4.32
N ASP A 619 -20.18 29.69 -3.21
CA ASP A 619 -20.18 30.31 -1.80
C ASP A 619 -21.29 30.14 -0.67
N SER A 620 -20.92 29.62 0.54
CA SER A 620 -21.14 30.14 1.97
C SER A 620 -21.53 29.16 3.17
N THR A 621 -21.34 29.55 4.48
CA THR A 621 -20.93 28.65 5.66
C THR A 621 -21.59 28.80 7.10
N ARG A 622 -21.27 27.93 8.12
CA ARG A 622 -21.39 28.09 9.65
C ARG A 622 -20.70 26.98 10.58
N PRO A 623 -20.50 27.13 11.95
CA PRO A 623 -19.37 26.51 12.78
C PRO A 623 -19.60 25.53 14.02
N ARG A 624 -18.60 25.34 14.96
CA ARG A 624 -18.08 24.11 15.73
C ARG A 624 -17.71 24.25 17.28
N GLU A 625 -17.40 23.16 18.09
CA GLU A 625 -16.50 23.14 19.34
C GLU A 625 -15.94 21.73 19.90
N THR A 626 -15.12 21.59 21.02
CA THR A 626 -14.12 20.46 21.37
C THR A 626 -13.78 20.00 22.89
N GLU A 627 -12.82 19.04 23.17
CA GLU A 627 -12.48 18.19 24.42
C GLU A 627 -11.15 18.41 25.30
N PRO A 628 -10.85 17.67 26.45
CA PRO A 628 -9.47 17.42 27.07
C PRO A 628 -9.10 16.11 27.95
N GLU A 629 -7.84 15.97 28.50
CA GLU A 629 -7.08 14.72 29.03
C GLU A 629 -6.40 14.75 30.50
N VAL A 630 -5.74 13.68 31.09
CA VAL A 630 -5.14 13.54 32.51
C VAL A 630 -3.84 12.63 32.73
N ALA A 631 -3.15 12.58 33.93
CA ALA A 631 -1.77 12.01 34.23
C ALA A 631 -1.48 11.13 35.54
N PHE A 632 -0.18 10.86 35.93
CA PHE A 632 0.34 9.65 36.68
C PHE A 632 1.34 9.86 37.90
N VAL A 633 1.88 8.75 38.50
CA VAL A 633 2.62 8.65 39.81
C VAL A 633 3.83 7.62 39.80
N PRO A 634 4.56 7.24 40.89
CA PRO A 634 5.90 6.57 40.78
C PRO A 634 6.31 5.45 41.82
N ASP A 635 6.88 4.27 41.43
CA ASP A 635 7.43 3.26 42.40
C ASP A 635 8.47 2.20 41.86
N ASP A 636 9.22 2.47 40.79
CA ASP A 636 9.72 1.41 39.87
C ASP A 636 11.23 1.04 39.88
N THR A 637 12.05 1.64 40.73
CA THR A 637 13.52 1.65 40.57
C THR A 637 14.27 0.39 41.03
N THR A 638 13.60 -0.73 41.33
CA THR A 638 14.20 -1.92 41.98
C THR A 638 14.27 -3.19 41.12
N ARG A 639 14.08 -3.09 39.79
CA ARG A 639 13.92 -4.23 38.87
C ARG A 639 15.18 -4.52 38.03
N SER A 640 15.21 -5.64 37.29
CA SER A 640 16.36 -6.03 36.46
C SER A 640 16.51 -5.14 35.22
N ILE A 641 17.75 -4.95 34.74
CA ILE A 641 18.03 -4.08 33.57
C ILE A 641 17.38 -4.63 32.30
N GLU A 642 17.36 -5.95 32.12
CA GLU A 642 16.84 -6.62 30.94
C GLU A 642 15.31 -6.52 30.86
N ASP A 643 14.60 -6.83 31.96
CA ASP A 643 13.14 -6.68 32.04
C ASP A 643 12.72 -5.22 31.86
N LEU A 644 13.45 -4.30 32.49
CA LEU A 644 13.19 -2.86 32.36
C LEU A 644 13.46 -2.35 30.94
N PHE A 645 14.45 -2.91 30.23
CA PHE A 645 14.70 -2.56 28.84
C PHE A 645 13.58 -3.06 27.92
N ALA A 646 13.17 -4.33 28.05
CA ALA A 646 12.04 -4.88 27.30
C ALA A 646 10.75 -4.07 27.51
N GLU A 647 10.43 -3.70 28.75
CA GLU A 647 9.23 -2.89 29.03
C GLU A 647 9.34 -1.43 28.58
N SER A 648 10.55 -0.87 28.54
CA SER A 648 10.79 0.48 28.00
C SER A 648 10.63 0.56 26.47
N ALA A 649 10.62 -0.60 25.81
CA ALA A 649 10.46 -0.82 24.38
C ALA A 649 9.05 -1.32 24.01
N LEU A 650 8.04 -1.17 24.87
CA LEU A 650 6.64 -1.44 24.49
C LEU A 650 5.96 -0.22 23.86
N TRP A 651 4.88 -0.46 23.10
CA TRP A 651 4.02 0.59 22.53
C TRP A 651 3.39 1.47 23.62
N GLU A 652 3.49 2.79 23.46
CA GLU A 652 3.05 3.78 24.46
C GLU A 652 1.56 4.17 24.28
N VAL A 653 0.70 3.14 24.19
CA VAL A 653 -0.76 3.26 24.06
C VAL A 653 -1.46 2.70 25.32
N THR A 654 -2.73 3.07 25.51
CA THR A 654 -3.63 2.56 26.56
C THR A 654 -2.93 2.36 27.92
N ASP A 655 -3.03 1.17 28.52
CA ASP A 655 -2.49 0.84 29.84
C ASP A 655 -0.95 0.75 29.87
N ASN A 656 -0.33 0.52 28.70
CA ASN A 656 1.12 0.44 28.57
C ASN A 656 1.80 1.82 28.71
N ARG A 657 1.10 2.94 28.48
CA ARG A 657 1.63 4.31 28.69
C ARG A 657 2.31 4.46 30.06
N ALA A 658 1.65 4.00 31.11
CA ALA A 658 2.17 4.07 32.47
C ALA A 658 3.35 3.11 32.68
N LYS A 659 3.31 1.90 32.10
CA LYS A 659 4.35 0.87 32.25
C LYS A 659 5.66 1.27 31.55
N VAL A 660 5.57 1.70 30.29
CA VAL A 660 6.70 2.17 29.46
C VAL A 660 7.44 3.34 30.10
N ARG A 661 6.71 4.38 30.54
CA ARG A 661 7.30 5.57 31.17
C ARG A 661 8.01 5.24 32.47
N ARG A 662 7.42 4.35 33.28
CA ARG A 662 8.01 3.85 34.53
C ARG A 662 9.31 3.08 34.30
N ALA A 663 9.31 2.16 33.33
CA ALA A 663 10.50 1.37 32.99
C ALA A 663 11.68 2.26 32.52
N ARG A 664 11.41 3.27 31.69
CA ARG A 664 12.42 4.27 31.26
C ARG A 664 13.01 5.06 32.44
N LEU A 665 12.17 5.49 33.40
CA LEU A 665 12.62 6.19 34.61
C LEU A 665 13.49 5.29 35.51
N ALA A 666 13.18 4.00 35.61
CA ALA A 666 13.97 3.04 36.37
C ALA A 666 15.35 2.77 35.74
N LEU A 667 15.43 2.57 34.41
CA LEU A 667 16.72 2.46 33.69
C LEU A 667 17.58 3.71 33.87
N LYS A 668 16.97 4.89 33.78
CA LYS A 668 17.63 6.18 34.01
C LYS A 668 18.21 6.29 35.43
N ALA A 669 17.52 5.77 36.44
CA ALA A 669 18.01 5.72 37.83
C ALA A 669 19.18 4.74 38.04
N ILE A 670 19.27 3.67 37.22
CA ILE A 670 20.38 2.71 37.23
C ILE A 670 21.66 3.28 36.58
N GLY A 671 21.51 4.22 35.64
CA GLY A 671 22.61 5.00 35.07
C GLY A 671 23.62 4.17 34.26
N THR A 672 24.92 4.44 34.44
CA THR A 672 26.01 3.93 33.59
C THR A 672 25.98 2.41 33.35
N ARG A 673 25.57 1.60 34.32
CA ARG A 673 25.50 0.14 34.18
C ARG A 673 24.46 -0.32 33.14
N ALA A 674 23.35 0.41 33.00
CA ALA A 674 22.36 0.14 31.96
C ALA A 674 22.87 0.59 30.59
N VAL A 675 23.62 1.69 30.53
CA VAL A 675 24.25 2.21 29.30
C VAL A 675 25.30 1.24 28.75
N GLU A 676 26.14 0.67 29.62
CA GLU A 676 27.12 -0.36 29.27
C GLU A 676 26.42 -1.60 28.69
N TRP A 677 25.34 -2.08 29.32
CA TRP A 677 24.58 -3.24 28.85
C TRP A 677 23.90 -2.97 27.50
N ALA A 678 23.18 -1.86 27.34
CA ALA A 678 22.50 -1.53 26.08
C ALA A 678 23.50 -1.25 24.94
N GLY A 679 24.63 -0.60 25.24
CA GLY A 679 25.73 -0.36 24.31
C GLY A 679 26.43 -1.63 23.81
N GLN A 680 26.43 -2.70 24.61
CA GLN A 680 26.98 -4.00 24.23
C GLN A 680 25.98 -4.90 23.50
N ASN A 681 24.68 -4.83 23.83
CA ASN A 681 23.71 -5.87 23.43
C ASN A 681 22.63 -5.40 22.44
N LYS A 682 22.38 -4.09 22.29
CA LYS A 682 21.17 -3.58 21.60
C LYS A 682 21.42 -2.59 20.45
N LEU A 683 22.66 -2.19 20.17
CA LEU A 683 22.97 -1.22 19.10
C LEU A 683 22.75 -1.73 17.67
N THR A 684 22.48 -3.02 17.46
CA THR A 684 22.13 -3.63 16.16
C THR A 684 20.64 -3.94 16.03
N THR A 685 19.78 -3.36 16.87
CA THR A 685 18.33 -3.57 16.79
C THR A 685 17.70 -2.88 15.57
N ASN A 686 16.66 -3.53 15.04
CA ASN A 686 15.78 -3.00 14.00
C ASN A 686 14.45 -2.47 14.58
N ASP A 687 14.18 -2.72 15.86
CA ASP A 687 12.96 -2.28 16.52
C ASP A 687 13.03 -0.77 16.86
N ALA A 688 12.05 -0.01 16.37
CA ALA A 688 11.92 1.42 16.61
C ALA A 688 11.62 1.77 18.09
N LEU A 689 11.05 0.85 18.85
CA LEU A 689 10.75 0.99 20.27
C LEU A 689 11.98 0.72 21.14
N GLU A 690 12.73 -0.36 20.89
CA GLU A 690 14.06 -0.57 21.49
C GLU A 690 14.98 0.62 21.19
N ARG A 691 14.96 1.12 19.96
CA ARG A 691 15.71 2.31 19.56
C ARG A 691 15.33 3.56 20.37
N ARG A 692 14.03 3.77 20.62
CA ARG A 692 13.53 4.85 21.49
C ARG A 692 14.02 4.67 22.94
N ALA A 693 14.05 3.44 23.45
CA ALA A 693 14.60 3.12 24.77
C ALA A 693 16.10 3.41 24.87
N ILE A 694 16.90 3.05 23.86
CA ILE A 694 18.34 3.36 23.77
C ILE A 694 18.55 4.89 23.83
N VAL A 695 17.80 5.64 23.02
CA VAL A 695 17.90 7.11 22.98
C VAL A 695 17.60 7.73 24.35
N GLU A 696 16.50 7.33 25.00
CA GLU A 696 16.14 7.87 26.32
C GLU A 696 17.19 7.54 27.40
N LEU A 697 17.76 6.34 27.40
CA LEU A 697 18.82 5.93 28.33
C LEU A 697 20.15 6.67 28.08
N PHE A 698 20.50 6.91 26.81
CA PHE A 698 21.78 7.50 26.43
C PHE A 698 21.80 9.04 26.55
N LYS A 699 20.63 9.71 26.46
CA LYS A 699 20.50 11.18 26.63
C LYS A 699 21.15 11.70 27.92
N ASP A 700 21.04 10.97 29.02
CA ASP A 700 21.61 11.38 30.32
C ASP A 700 23.08 10.94 30.52
N ASN A 701 23.64 10.12 29.62
CA ASN A 701 24.92 9.44 29.79
C ASN A 701 25.81 9.52 28.54
N VAL A 702 25.70 10.61 27.77
CA VAL A 702 26.31 10.80 26.44
C VAL A 702 27.80 10.40 26.36
N ASN A 703 28.60 10.77 27.36
CA ASN A 703 30.04 10.46 27.40
C ASN A 703 30.34 8.96 27.57
N ALA A 704 29.48 8.21 28.27
CA ALA A 704 29.61 6.76 28.44
C ALA A 704 29.08 5.99 27.23
N ALA A 705 28.06 6.52 26.54
CA ALA A 705 27.50 5.93 25.33
C ALA A 705 28.40 6.08 24.09
N LEU A 706 29.11 7.22 23.98
CA LEU A 706 29.91 7.60 22.79
C LEU A 706 30.88 6.52 22.27
N PRO A 707 31.66 5.81 23.11
CA PRO A 707 32.54 4.73 22.64
C PRO A 707 31.78 3.60 21.95
N TYR A 708 30.67 3.13 22.53
CA TYR A 708 29.85 2.05 21.96
C TYR A 708 29.19 2.48 20.65
N LEU A 709 28.65 3.70 20.60
CA LEU A 709 28.08 4.29 19.38
C LEU A 709 29.12 4.39 18.26
N ARG A 710 30.36 4.79 18.60
CA ARG A 710 31.46 4.82 17.62
C ARG A 710 31.80 3.42 17.11
N THR A 711 31.93 2.42 17.98
CA THR A 711 32.20 1.04 17.57
C THR A 711 31.08 0.46 16.70
N ALA A 712 29.81 0.72 17.01
CA ALA A 712 28.68 0.33 16.18
C ALA A 712 28.67 1.04 14.81
N PHE A 713 29.03 2.33 14.78
CA PHE A 713 29.12 3.12 13.55
C PHE A 713 30.30 2.73 12.63
N GLU A 714 31.46 2.41 13.20
CA GLU A 714 32.65 1.96 12.45
C GLU A 714 32.60 0.45 12.10
N GLY A 715 31.66 -0.30 12.69
CA GLY A 715 31.50 -1.74 12.51
C GLY A 715 31.03 -2.17 11.10
N SER A 716 30.94 -3.48 10.87
CA SER A 716 30.54 -4.06 9.58
C SER A 716 29.03 -4.17 9.35
N HIS A 717 28.20 -4.03 10.39
CA HIS A 717 26.76 -4.24 10.32
C HIS A 717 26.01 -2.96 9.91
N PRO A 718 25.34 -2.90 8.73
CA PRO A 718 24.69 -1.68 8.24
C PRO A 718 23.68 -1.06 9.21
N GLU A 719 22.85 -1.89 9.85
CA GLU A 719 21.85 -1.44 10.83
C GLU A 719 22.50 -0.87 12.09
N GLY A 720 23.60 -1.47 12.55
CA GLY A 720 24.42 -0.91 13.64
C GLY A 720 24.94 0.49 13.32
N ARG A 721 25.31 0.75 12.07
CA ARG A 721 25.72 2.09 11.61
C ARG A 721 24.56 3.08 11.59
N ARG A 722 23.41 2.69 11.04
CA ARG A 722 22.19 3.53 10.94
C ARG A 722 21.65 3.87 12.34
N THR A 723 21.61 2.88 13.24
CA THR A 723 21.20 3.06 14.63
C THR A 723 22.16 3.96 15.38
N ALA A 724 23.47 3.71 15.33
CA ALA A 724 24.45 4.58 15.97
C ALA A 724 24.37 6.04 15.46
N ALA A 725 24.31 6.24 14.15
CA ALA A 725 24.29 7.57 13.53
C ALA A 725 23.13 8.45 14.02
N SER A 726 21.88 7.98 13.98
CA SER A 726 20.78 8.85 14.44
C SER A 726 20.63 8.89 15.97
N VAL A 727 21.07 7.87 16.73
CA VAL A 727 21.16 7.97 18.20
C VAL A 727 22.10 9.12 18.60
N ILE A 728 23.26 9.27 17.95
CA ILE A 728 24.19 10.40 18.15
C ILE A 728 23.50 11.76 17.97
N GLY A 729 22.67 11.89 16.92
CA GLY A 729 21.91 13.10 16.61
C GLY A 729 20.81 13.40 17.63
N GLU A 730 20.14 12.37 18.15
CA GLU A 730 19.07 12.50 19.15
C GLU A 730 19.61 12.82 20.55
N ILE A 731 20.77 12.25 20.93
CA ILE A 731 21.43 12.54 22.22
C ILE A 731 22.35 13.78 22.19
N LYS A 732 22.45 14.47 21.04
CA LYS A 732 23.24 15.70 20.84
C LYS A 732 24.73 15.54 21.14
N ALA A 733 25.32 14.39 20.76
CA ALA A 733 26.73 14.10 21.01
C ALA A 733 27.68 14.85 20.06
N THR A 734 27.91 16.14 20.32
CA THR A 734 28.70 17.06 19.47
C THR A 734 30.10 16.56 19.11
N ALA A 735 30.76 15.83 20.02
CA ALA A 735 32.07 15.23 19.79
C ALA A 735 32.11 14.20 18.64
N ALA A 736 30.96 13.75 18.13
CA ALA A 736 30.87 12.84 17.00
C ALA A 736 31.22 13.49 15.64
N ALA A 737 31.04 14.82 15.50
CA ALA A 737 31.27 15.52 14.23
C ALA A 737 32.64 15.22 13.60
N ALA A 738 33.70 15.20 14.42
CA ALA A 738 35.08 15.02 13.98
C ALA A 738 35.37 13.66 13.29
N TRP A 739 34.54 12.64 13.49
CA TRP A 739 34.66 11.33 12.83
C TRP A 739 33.45 10.96 11.97
N LEU A 740 32.35 11.71 12.05
CA LEU A 740 31.24 11.65 11.10
C LEU A 740 31.54 12.38 9.79
N GLU A 741 32.05 13.62 9.85
CA GLU A 741 32.33 14.44 8.65
C GLU A 741 33.21 13.73 7.60
N PRO A 742 34.32 13.04 7.95
CA PRO A 742 35.16 12.37 6.95
C PRO A 742 34.44 11.23 6.21
N LYS A 743 33.40 10.64 6.81
CA LYS A 743 32.64 9.53 6.20
C LYS A 743 31.73 9.95 5.06
N LEU A 744 31.39 11.24 4.94
CA LEU A 744 30.62 11.73 3.80
C LEU A 744 31.37 11.52 2.47
N ARG A 745 32.71 11.57 2.48
CA ARG A 745 33.56 11.31 1.29
C ARG A 745 34.06 9.87 1.17
N ASP A 746 33.64 8.98 2.07
CA ASP A 746 33.96 7.54 2.05
C ASP A 746 32.88 6.80 1.22
N ALA A 747 33.28 6.18 0.11
CA ALA A 747 32.34 5.48 -0.77
C ALA A 747 31.57 4.35 -0.04
N SER A 748 32.14 3.75 1.01
CA SER A 748 31.50 2.70 1.81
C SER A 748 30.40 3.21 2.77
N TYR A 749 30.17 4.53 2.80
CA TYR A 749 29.13 5.19 3.59
C TYR A 749 28.10 5.93 2.72
N THR A 750 28.11 5.74 1.39
CA THR A 750 27.21 6.43 0.44
C THR A 750 25.74 6.37 0.87
N VAL A 751 25.20 5.17 1.12
CA VAL A 751 23.82 4.94 1.60
C VAL A 751 23.52 5.63 2.95
N LEU A 752 24.54 5.86 3.78
CA LEU A 752 24.40 6.51 5.08
C LEU A 752 24.55 8.03 5.03
N ARG A 753 24.98 8.63 3.91
CA ARG A 753 25.22 10.08 3.82
C ARG A 753 24.01 10.93 4.24
N PRO A 754 22.76 10.68 3.81
CA PRO A 754 21.62 11.46 4.29
C PRO A 754 21.44 11.39 5.82
N THR A 755 21.73 10.22 6.41
CA THR A 755 21.68 10.05 7.88
C THR A 755 22.81 10.82 8.57
N ILE A 756 24.02 10.78 8.02
CA ILE A 756 25.19 11.50 8.55
C ILE A 756 24.98 13.02 8.45
N LEU A 757 24.57 13.54 7.28
CA LEU A 757 24.25 14.95 7.05
C LEU A 757 23.24 15.45 8.10
N ARG A 758 22.11 14.74 8.23
CA ARG A 758 21.06 15.04 9.22
C ARG A 758 21.57 15.00 10.65
N THR A 759 22.46 14.06 10.97
CA THR A 759 23.11 13.94 12.28
C THR A 759 24.00 15.15 12.59
N LEU A 760 24.77 15.66 11.62
CA LEU A 760 25.61 16.86 11.79
C LEU A 760 24.77 18.11 12.08
N GLY A 761 23.62 18.27 11.42
CA GLY A 761 22.64 19.30 11.74
C GLY A 761 22.00 19.09 13.12
N ASP A 762 21.67 17.85 13.48
CA ASP A 762 21.05 17.53 14.76
C ASP A 762 21.98 17.76 15.97
N ILE A 763 23.29 17.52 15.84
CA ILE A 763 24.28 17.86 16.89
C ILE A 763 24.72 19.34 16.84
N ASN A 764 24.12 20.16 15.98
CA ASN A 764 24.43 21.58 15.79
C ASN A 764 25.93 21.86 15.50
N SER A 765 26.54 21.05 14.63
CA SER A 765 27.96 21.14 14.30
C SER A 765 28.25 22.30 13.33
N SER A 766 28.58 23.48 13.86
CA SER A 766 28.87 24.67 13.05
C SER A 766 30.09 24.52 12.13
N SER A 767 31.06 23.66 12.46
CA SER A 767 32.20 23.34 11.59
C SER A 767 31.76 22.61 10.31
N SER A 768 30.64 21.90 10.37
CA SER A 768 30.14 21.09 9.26
C SER A 768 29.45 21.92 8.17
N LEU A 769 29.20 23.23 8.36
CA LEU A 769 28.45 24.04 7.40
C LEU A 769 28.98 23.88 5.97
N LYS A 770 30.31 23.98 5.77
CA LYS A 770 30.92 23.88 4.44
C LYS A 770 30.70 22.53 3.76
N ILE A 771 30.64 21.42 4.50
CA ILE A 771 30.35 20.11 3.90
C ILE A 771 28.84 19.92 3.71
N LEU A 772 27.98 20.52 4.53
CA LEU A 772 26.54 20.55 4.24
C LEU A 772 26.25 21.32 2.94
N GLN A 773 26.92 22.45 2.69
CA GLN A 773 26.83 23.22 1.44
C GLN A 773 27.36 22.46 0.21
N GLU A 774 28.31 21.53 0.39
CA GLU A 774 28.76 20.62 -0.69
C GLU A 774 27.66 19.62 -1.08
N PHE A 775 26.84 19.18 -0.12
CA PHE A 775 25.78 18.19 -0.34
C PHE A 775 24.39 18.78 -0.63
N SER A 776 24.15 20.08 -0.41
CA SER A 776 22.92 20.74 -0.88
C SER A 776 22.84 20.79 -2.42
N GLU A 777 23.97 20.67 -3.11
CA GLU A 777 24.08 20.63 -4.58
C GLU A 777 24.17 19.20 -5.15
N SER A 778 23.88 18.16 -4.34
CA SER A 778 23.99 16.76 -4.78
C SER A 778 22.94 16.39 -5.83
N THR A 779 23.28 15.47 -6.73
CA THR A 779 22.28 14.87 -7.63
C THR A 779 21.23 14.04 -6.88
N SER A 780 21.55 13.53 -5.69
CA SER A 780 20.63 12.76 -4.84
C SER A 780 19.68 13.69 -4.07
N GLU A 781 18.37 13.55 -4.28
CA GLU A 781 17.32 14.25 -3.53
C GLU A 781 17.51 14.10 -2.01
N ARG A 782 17.81 12.88 -1.53
CA ARG A 782 17.98 12.60 -0.10
C ARG A 782 19.17 13.34 0.49
N GLU A 783 20.27 13.45 -0.24
CA GLU A 783 21.45 14.19 0.19
C GLU A 783 21.15 15.70 0.24
N ARG A 784 20.51 16.27 -0.79
CA ARG A 784 20.09 17.69 -0.81
C ARG A 784 19.13 18.00 0.35
N LEU A 785 18.07 17.19 0.48
CA LEU A 785 17.08 17.30 1.55
C LEU A 785 17.72 17.27 2.94
N ALA A 786 18.60 16.30 3.20
CA ALA A 786 19.30 16.18 4.47
C ALA A 786 20.26 17.36 4.74
N ALA A 787 20.95 17.85 3.71
CA ALA A 787 21.81 19.01 3.79
C ALA A 787 21.03 20.29 4.11
N VAL A 788 19.97 20.61 3.34
CA VAL A 788 19.13 21.81 3.51
C VAL A 788 18.50 21.87 4.90
N VAL A 789 17.90 20.75 5.37
CA VAL A 789 17.37 20.65 6.75
C VAL A 789 18.46 20.92 7.80
N SER A 790 19.69 20.45 7.55
CA SER A 790 20.79 20.59 8.49
C SER A 790 21.37 22.00 8.52
N ILE A 791 21.52 22.65 7.36
CA ILE A 791 21.89 24.08 7.24
C ILE A 791 20.88 24.94 8.02
N GLY A 792 19.59 24.66 7.85
CA GLY A 792 18.50 25.29 8.62
C GLY A 792 18.68 25.17 10.13
N LYS A 793 19.02 23.97 10.63
CA LYS A 793 19.25 23.70 12.06
C LYS A 793 20.47 24.44 12.64
N LEU A 794 21.52 24.67 11.85
CA LEU A 794 22.72 25.39 12.31
C LEU A 794 22.47 26.89 12.57
N LYS A 795 21.46 27.47 11.90
CA LYS A 795 21.06 28.90 12.02
C LYS A 795 22.18 29.91 11.74
N LEU A 796 23.14 29.54 10.89
CA LEU A 796 24.28 30.35 10.49
C LEU A 796 23.94 31.21 9.26
N ALA A 797 24.27 32.51 9.31
CA ALA A 797 23.96 33.44 8.22
C ALA A 797 24.67 33.10 6.90
N ASP A 798 25.86 32.49 6.99
CA ASP A 798 26.63 32.03 5.83
C ASP A 798 25.93 30.90 5.04
N GLY A 799 24.95 30.22 5.64
CA GLY A 799 24.13 29.18 5.01
C GLY A 799 22.82 29.68 4.39
N TYR A 800 22.52 30.98 4.47
CA TYR A 800 21.23 31.51 3.98
C TYR A 800 21.11 31.44 2.45
N ALA A 801 22.22 31.59 1.72
CA ALA A 801 22.21 31.49 0.25
C ALA A 801 21.74 30.11 -0.22
N ASP A 802 22.20 29.05 0.44
CA ASP A 802 21.85 27.66 0.13
C ASP A 802 20.37 27.38 0.41
N LEU A 803 19.83 27.90 1.52
CA LEU A 803 18.40 27.82 1.82
C LEU A 803 17.54 28.56 0.80
N PHE A 804 18.00 29.71 0.30
CA PHE A 804 17.29 30.46 -0.74
C PHE A 804 17.36 29.79 -2.11
N HIS A 805 18.48 29.14 -2.45
CA HIS A 805 18.60 28.39 -3.70
C HIS A 805 17.74 27.12 -3.69
N ALA A 806 17.66 26.42 -2.56
CA ALA A 806 16.86 25.21 -2.41
C ALA A 806 15.32 25.42 -2.58
N LEU A 807 14.82 26.67 -2.55
CA LEU A 807 13.43 26.99 -2.96
C LEU A 807 13.20 26.90 -4.48
N GLU A 808 14.26 26.83 -5.27
CA GLU A 808 14.24 26.70 -6.73
C GLU A 808 14.44 25.24 -7.20
N ASP A 809 14.60 24.29 -6.26
CA ASP A 809 14.80 22.87 -6.58
C ASP A 809 13.64 22.31 -7.41
N SER A 810 13.94 21.41 -8.35
CA SER A 810 12.90 20.76 -9.16
C SER A 810 11.95 19.91 -8.33
N LEU A 811 12.40 19.37 -7.19
CA LEU A 811 11.65 18.45 -6.35
C LEU A 811 11.02 19.15 -5.15
N TYR A 812 9.73 18.87 -4.94
CA TYR A 812 8.90 19.52 -3.93
C TYR A 812 9.41 19.32 -2.49
N THR A 813 9.96 18.14 -2.19
CA THR A 813 10.52 17.78 -0.88
C THR A 813 11.64 18.72 -0.45
N VAL A 814 12.56 19.07 -1.35
CA VAL A 814 13.68 19.98 -1.08
C VAL A 814 13.17 21.43 -0.92
N ARG A 815 12.25 21.87 -1.79
CA ARG A 815 11.61 23.19 -1.69
C ARG A 815 10.89 23.40 -0.35
N SER A 816 10.07 22.42 0.07
CA SER A 816 9.37 22.50 1.36
C SER A 816 10.32 22.44 2.55
N ALA A 817 11.39 21.65 2.48
CA ALA A 817 12.43 21.62 3.50
C ALA A 817 13.16 22.97 3.64
N ALA A 818 13.45 23.65 2.52
CA ALA A 818 14.02 24.99 2.51
C ALA A 818 13.07 26.03 3.15
N LEU A 819 11.77 25.95 2.86
CA LEU A 819 10.74 26.80 3.48
C LEU A 819 10.72 26.60 5.01
N TYR A 820 10.68 25.35 5.50
CA TYR A 820 10.73 25.05 6.93
C TYR A 820 12.08 25.44 7.57
N ALA A 821 13.19 25.29 6.85
CA ALA A 821 14.50 25.74 7.30
C ALA A 821 14.57 27.27 7.45
N LEU A 822 13.96 28.04 6.54
CA LEU A 822 13.86 29.51 6.64
C LEU A 822 12.97 29.95 7.81
N ALA A 823 11.89 29.21 8.08
CA ALA A 823 11.00 29.46 9.23
C ALA A 823 11.68 29.29 10.60
N GLU A 824 12.82 28.60 10.65
CA GLU A 824 13.59 28.38 11.90
C GLU A 824 14.56 29.52 12.24
N GLN A 825 14.71 30.54 11.39
CA GLN A 825 15.85 31.47 11.48
C GLN A 825 15.70 32.62 12.48
N SER A 826 16.81 33.33 12.70
CA SER A 826 16.84 34.60 13.45
C SER A 826 16.52 35.79 12.55
N THR A 827 16.34 36.99 13.12
CA THR A 827 16.15 38.25 12.36
C THR A 827 17.19 38.55 11.30
N ALA A 828 18.39 37.98 11.40
CA ALA A 828 19.43 38.13 10.39
C ALA A 828 18.98 37.63 9.00
N VAL A 829 17.96 36.77 8.93
CA VAL A 829 17.38 36.28 7.67
C VAL A 829 16.61 37.38 6.91
N ILE A 830 16.01 38.38 7.57
CA ILE A 830 15.15 39.37 6.88
C ILE A 830 15.93 40.20 5.84
N PRO A 831 17.11 40.78 6.14
CA PRO A 831 17.92 41.45 5.12
C PRO A 831 18.44 40.52 4.02
N ALA A 832 18.46 39.20 4.24
CA ALA A 832 18.83 38.21 3.24
C ALA A 832 17.62 37.86 2.34
N MET A 833 16.42 37.71 2.91
CA MET A 833 15.15 37.61 2.17
C MET A 833 14.96 38.82 1.25
N ASP A 834 15.17 40.05 1.76
CA ASP A 834 15.04 41.28 0.95
C ASP A 834 16.00 41.32 -0.26
N ARG A 835 17.20 40.71 -0.15
CA ARG A 835 18.15 40.58 -1.27
C ARG A 835 17.71 39.49 -2.25
N ALA A 836 17.45 38.28 -1.76
CA ALA A 836 17.01 37.16 -2.59
C ALA A 836 15.76 37.53 -3.43
N LEU A 837 14.80 38.23 -2.83
CA LEU A 837 13.58 38.74 -3.46
C LEU A 837 13.77 39.99 -4.35
N ALA A 838 14.96 40.59 -4.36
CA ALA A 838 15.34 41.64 -5.29
C ALA A 838 16.05 41.06 -6.53
N ASP A 839 16.86 40.01 -6.30
CA ASP A 839 17.66 39.30 -7.29
C ASP A 839 16.81 38.35 -8.14
N ASN A 840 15.91 37.56 -7.53
CA ASN A 840 14.91 36.75 -8.24
C ASN A 840 13.51 37.39 -8.13
N ARG A 841 12.86 37.57 -9.30
CA ARG A 841 11.53 38.20 -9.44
C ARG A 841 10.44 37.28 -9.96
N ALA A 842 10.70 35.98 -10.08
CA ALA A 842 9.69 35.00 -10.48
C ALA A 842 8.60 34.88 -9.40
N PRO A 843 7.29 35.02 -9.72
CA PRO A 843 6.24 35.00 -8.71
C PRO A 843 6.23 33.74 -7.83
N ALA A 844 6.46 32.55 -8.41
CA ALA A 844 6.53 31.29 -7.67
C ALA A 844 7.72 31.22 -6.67
N TYR A 845 8.82 31.92 -6.97
CA TYR A 845 9.94 32.04 -6.02
C TYR A 845 9.58 32.97 -4.86
N ILE A 846 9.01 34.14 -5.20
CA ILE A 846 8.60 35.15 -4.23
C ILE A 846 7.53 34.57 -3.27
N GLU A 847 6.54 33.84 -3.80
CA GLU A 847 5.51 33.16 -3.02
C GLU A 847 6.12 32.23 -1.97
N GLN A 848 7.03 31.33 -2.37
CA GLN A 848 7.63 30.37 -1.45
C GLN A 848 8.43 31.03 -0.32
N VAL A 849 9.22 32.09 -0.61
CA VAL A 849 9.90 32.86 0.43
C VAL A 849 8.89 33.48 1.39
N LEU A 850 7.80 34.07 0.88
CA LEU A 850 6.76 34.71 1.70
C LEU A 850 5.97 33.70 2.54
N LEU A 851 5.74 32.48 2.06
CA LEU A 851 5.09 31.41 2.83
C LEU A 851 5.94 30.93 4.03
N SER A 852 7.27 31.16 4.04
CA SER A 852 8.11 30.94 5.23
C SER A 852 7.91 32.00 6.33
N VAL A 853 7.50 33.22 5.96
CA VAL A 853 7.38 34.38 6.88
C VAL A 853 6.32 34.20 7.98
N PRO A 854 5.08 33.71 7.75
CA PRO A 854 4.12 33.51 8.83
C PRO A 854 4.63 32.48 9.86
N LEU A 855 5.25 31.38 9.41
CA LEU A 855 5.83 30.37 10.30
C LEU A 855 6.97 30.95 11.15
N LEU A 856 7.87 31.72 10.52
CA LEU A 856 8.95 32.45 11.19
C LEU A 856 8.43 33.42 12.26
N VAL A 857 7.40 34.20 11.90
CA VAL A 857 6.79 35.21 12.77
C VAL A 857 6.04 34.58 13.95
N ASP A 858 5.27 33.52 13.72
CA ASP A 858 4.54 32.82 14.78
C ASP A 858 5.52 32.17 15.77
N LYS A 859 6.65 31.65 15.27
CA LYS A 859 7.74 31.18 16.12
C LYS A 859 8.35 32.31 16.97
N TRP A 860 8.66 33.46 16.39
CA TRP A 860 9.13 34.62 17.16
C TRP A 860 8.08 35.15 18.14
N LYS A 861 6.77 35.04 17.84
CA LYS A 861 5.70 35.40 18.78
C LYS A 861 5.62 34.45 19.98
N SER A 862 5.95 33.17 19.79
CA SER A 862 5.86 32.14 20.84
C SER A 862 6.87 32.33 21.98
N ASP A 863 7.93 33.12 21.76
CA ASP A 863 8.95 33.44 22.76
C ASP A 863 9.03 34.95 23.04
N ALA A 864 8.88 35.33 24.31
CA ALA A 864 8.89 36.72 24.75
C ALA A 864 10.20 37.47 24.43
N ALA A 865 11.34 36.77 24.31
CA ALA A 865 12.61 37.39 23.93
C ALA A 865 12.68 37.75 22.43
N THR A 866 11.98 37.00 21.58
CA THR A 866 11.94 37.20 20.13
C THR A 866 10.68 37.93 19.65
N ALA A 867 9.61 38.04 20.45
CA ALA A 867 8.36 38.71 20.05
C ALA A 867 8.52 40.18 19.58
N VAL A 868 9.51 40.91 20.11
CA VAL A 868 9.84 42.28 19.67
C VAL A 868 10.33 42.32 18.21
N GLN A 869 10.91 41.21 17.72
CA GLN A 869 11.56 41.07 16.43
C GLN A 869 10.58 41.02 15.24
N VAL A 870 9.31 40.69 15.47
CA VAL A 870 8.25 40.67 14.44
C VAL A 870 8.17 42.00 13.66
N LYS A 871 8.51 43.12 14.31
CA LYS A 871 8.59 44.45 13.67
C LYS A 871 9.54 44.51 12.47
N SER A 872 10.57 43.64 12.43
CA SER A 872 11.53 43.59 11.32
C SER A 872 10.92 43.06 10.01
N ALA A 873 9.91 42.18 10.08
CA ALA A 873 9.25 41.61 8.90
C ALA A 873 8.19 42.55 8.28
N LEU A 874 7.70 43.55 9.03
CA LEU A 874 6.61 44.43 8.59
C LEU A 874 6.88 45.21 7.27
N PRO A 875 8.09 45.74 6.99
CA PRO A 875 8.39 46.40 5.72
C PRO A 875 8.32 45.45 4.53
N LEU A 876 8.84 44.23 4.69
CA LEU A 876 8.80 43.16 3.68
C LEU A 876 7.36 42.77 3.36
N ILE A 877 6.56 42.47 4.38
CA ILE A 877 5.14 42.14 4.24
C ILE A 877 4.38 43.26 3.54
N LYS A 878 4.59 44.52 3.97
CA LYS A 878 3.93 45.69 3.37
C LYS A 878 4.29 45.88 1.89
N LYS A 879 5.55 45.58 1.50
CA LYS A 879 6.01 45.65 0.10
C LYS A 879 5.27 44.65 -0.79
N TYR A 880 5.09 43.41 -0.34
CA TYR A 880 4.47 42.35 -1.16
C TYR A 880 2.94 42.28 -1.08
N LEU A 881 2.31 42.92 -0.08
CA LEU A 881 0.86 43.22 -0.13
C LEU A 881 0.45 44.14 -1.30
N GLU A 882 1.41 44.84 -1.93
CA GLU A 882 1.21 45.67 -3.12
C GLU A 882 1.70 45.00 -4.42
N PHE A 883 2.08 43.72 -4.38
CA PHE A 883 2.54 42.99 -5.57
C PHE A 883 1.36 42.63 -6.49
N PRO A 884 1.52 42.68 -7.83
CA PRO A 884 0.41 42.48 -8.77
C PRO A 884 -0.02 41.02 -8.99
N ASP A 885 0.81 40.05 -8.60
CA ASP A 885 0.46 38.62 -8.66
C ASP A 885 -0.33 38.20 -7.42
N ALA A 886 -1.49 37.58 -7.62
CA ALA A 886 -2.43 37.23 -6.55
C ALA A 886 -1.90 36.17 -5.57
N ARG A 887 -1.06 35.23 -6.02
CA ARG A 887 -0.44 34.22 -5.15
C ARG A 887 0.58 34.86 -4.23
N VAL A 888 1.46 35.69 -4.79
CA VAL A 888 2.44 36.48 -4.02
C VAL A 888 1.75 37.41 -3.01
N GLN A 889 0.71 38.11 -3.44
CA GLN A 889 -0.07 38.99 -2.57
C GLN A 889 -0.79 38.22 -1.46
N GLY A 890 -1.34 37.04 -1.77
CA GLY A 890 -1.96 36.12 -0.83
C GLY A 890 -0.98 35.56 0.21
N ALA A 891 0.23 35.17 -0.19
CA ALA A 891 1.27 34.75 0.74
C ALA A 891 1.68 35.89 1.71
N ALA A 892 1.78 37.13 1.20
CA ALA A 892 1.99 38.32 2.05
C ALA A 892 0.79 38.59 2.99
N LEU A 893 -0.43 38.22 2.62
CA LEU A 893 -1.64 38.36 3.42
C LEU A 893 -1.65 37.39 4.62
N ILE A 894 -1.23 36.15 4.43
CA ILE A 894 -1.02 35.18 5.53
C ILE A 894 0.09 35.67 6.47
N ALA A 895 1.21 36.16 5.91
CA ALA A 895 2.27 36.77 6.69
C ALA A 895 1.77 37.98 7.51
N ALA A 896 0.86 38.79 6.96
CA ALA A 896 0.22 39.89 7.67
C ALA A 896 -0.72 39.44 8.81
N ALA A 897 -1.47 38.35 8.63
CA ALA A 897 -2.28 37.75 9.71
C ALA A 897 -1.42 37.34 10.90
N SER A 898 -0.26 36.73 10.65
CA SER A 898 0.74 36.40 11.67
C SER A 898 1.45 37.64 12.24
N ALA A 899 1.77 38.68 11.46
CA ALA A 899 2.64 39.77 11.92
C ALA A 899 1.96 41.04 12.43
N TYR A 900 0.78 41.39 11.92
CA TYR A 900 0.17 42.71 12.18
C TYR A 900 -0.56 42.75 13.54
N ASP A 901 -0.68 43.95 14.11
CA ASP A 901 -1.65 44.21 15.19
C ASP A 901 -3.08 44.30 14.61
N ASP A 902 -4.10 44.19 15.46
CA ASP A 902 -5.51 44.18 15.00
C ASP A 902 -5.86 45.45 14.22
N LYS A 903 -5.28 46.59 14.63
CA LYS A 903 -5.50 47.88 13.97
C LYS A 903 -4.97 47.92 12.54
N ASN A 904 -3.84 47.28 12.23
CA ASN A 904 -3.31 47.23 10.88
C ASN A 904 -3.92 46.07 10.08
N PHE A 905 -4.23 44.93 10.71
CA PHE A 905 -4.92 43.81 10.04
C PHE A 905 -6.34 44.21 9.61
N ASN A 906 -7.11 44.88 10.47
CA ASN A 906 -8.49 45.33 10.16
C ASN A 906 -8.56 46.34 9.01
N LYS A 907 -7.45 47.03 8.65
CA LYS A 907 -7.40 47.88 7.45
C LYS A 907 -7.36 47.07 6.15
N LEU A 908 -6.87 45.83 6.20
CA LEU A 908 -6.78 44.94 5.04
C LEU A 908 -8.18 44.49 4.59
N HIS A 909 -9.12 44.35 5.52
CA HIS A 909 -10.51 43.98 5.23
C HIS A 909 -11.16 44.90 4.18
N ALA A 910 -10.97 46.22 4.27
CA ALA A 910 -11.51 47.19 3.31
C ALA A 910 -10.95 47.05 1.88
N ARG A 911 -9.89 46.27 1.68
CA ARG A 911 -9.26 45.98 0.38
C ARG A 911 -9.54 44.56 -0.10
N PHE A 912 -9.38 43.57 0.77
CA PHE A 912 -9.37 42.16 0.39
C PHE A 912 -10.72 41.44 0.56
N ALA A 913 -11.66 41.99 1.36
CA ALA A 913 -13.00 41.40 1.49
C ALA A 913 -13.87 41.53 0.22
N ALA A 914 -13.40 42.28 -0.79
CA ALA A 914 -14.04 42.44 -2.10
C ALA A 914 -13.12 41.98 -3.25
N ALA A 915 -12.13 41.13 -2.96
CA ALA A 915 -11.26 40.55 -3.98
C ALA A 915 -12.06 39.60 -4.89
N THR A 916 -12.05 39.86 -6.20
CA THR A 916 -12.70 39.00 -7.21
C THR A 916 -11.78 37.90 -7.74
N ASP A 917 -10.50 37.93 -7.38
CA ASP A 917 -9.55 36.86 -7.67
C ASP A 917 -9.76 35.69 -6.68
N PRO A 918 -10.02 34.45 -7.15
CA PRO A 918 -10.33 33.33 -6.27
C PRO A 918 -9.21 32.99 -5.27
N ILE A 919 -7.94 33.07 -5.71
CA ILE A 919 -6.77 32.77 -4.86
C ILE A 919 -6.65 33.82 -3.76
N LEU A 920 -6.85 35.09 -4.10
CA LEU A 920 -6.76 36.19 -3.13
C LEU A 920 -7.92 36.16 -2.13
N SER A 921 -9.13 35.80 -2.57
CA SER A 921 -10.30 35.58 -1.71
C SER A 921 -10.07 34.42 -0.75
N ALA A 922 -9.59 33.28 -1.26
CA ALA A 922 -9.20 32.10 -0.48
C ALA A 922 -8.15 32.42 0.60
N ARG A 923 -7.05 33.09 0.21
CA ARG A 923 -6.01 33.51 1.15
C ARG A 923 -6.50 34.56 2.15
N TRP A 924 -7.53 35.35 1.83
CA TRP A 924 -8.18 36.23 2.81
C TRP A 924 -9.03 35.44 3.82
N LYS A 925 -9.85 34.48 3.38
CA LYS A 925 -10.59 33.56 4.28
C LYS A 925 -9.61 32.83 5.22
N GLN A 926 -8.53 32.26 4.68
CA GLN A 926 -7.45 31.60 5.45
C GLN A 926 -6.75 32.58 6.43
N ALA A 927 -6.48 33.83 6.02
CA ALA A 927 -5.90 34.86 6.89
C ALA A 927 -6.81 35.23 8.08
N GLN A 928 -8.12 35.24 7.88
CA GLN A 928 -9.10 35.47 8.96
C GLN A 928 -9.17 34.25 9.89
N SER A 929 -9.24 33.04 9.33
CA SER A 929 -9.22 31.76 10.05
C SER A 929 -8.00 31.65 10.97
N ARG A 930 -6.80 31.92 10.46
CA ARG A 930 -5.52 31.94 11.20
C ARG A 930 -5.46 32.99 12.32
N ARG A 931 -6.31 34.04 12.27
CA ARG A 931 -6.27 35.16 13.22
C ARG A 931 -7.19 34.96 14.43
N ASN A 932 -8.21 34.12 14.28
CA ASN A 932 -9.17 33.76 15.33
C ASN A 932 -8.61 32.64 16.23
#